data_AF-A0A6P9AES8-F1
#
_entry.id   AF-A0A6P9AES8-F1
#
_cell.length_a   1.000
_cell.length_b   1.000
_cell.length_c   1.000
_cell.angle_alpha   90.00
_cell.angle_beta   90.00
_cell.angle_gamma   90.00
#
_symmetry.space_group_name_H-M   'P 1'
#
loop_
_entity.id
_entity.type
_entity.pdbx_description
1 polymer ?
#
loop_
_entity_poly.entity_id
_entity_poly.type
_entity_poly.pdbx_seq_one_letter_code
_entity_poly.pdbx_strand_id
1 'polypeptide(L)'
;MAPHFRQRRSVLLNASGGSGRGKGRGLLTPCLVGFCTVLAVVTACLLATLLLLHHQLKLFPDERPGLVDLGKDLDEQLRAVEGHEMWAMERVRAGLNVTGASLEEKVAWLLRHGQRLRAARIILDYERAVAANASVAEASTAAPSTSPTAAAAPAPTDTTSTTAWSTSAPTAPPERSPNAEPLEETEIISDPLRPLEVEAVVLSPAKSEAGVEAWRRVPRLAEDVLPDRYDLVLQPDLKAGTLSGKVSITMRVLAPRRDVWLHALHMYINEVTLALVRPNATAEAEAAQAVQAAQAAQPSETPGTGPDWCSRAPGGLKVNETVLWAATQFLVVRLDCLLVPGVYDLHISFTGSLLTEGRGLFRFAYKSTDNTTRYIATTKFEPTYARLAFPCFDEPAMKASYKVRLVKPASQEYIALSNSDVLGQVTDTATNLTTVEFTETVKMSSYLAAFIVCDFEKDQENKTMSSGKPVNIYARHEQIDNTKEALNVAYYAVNFYADYFKIPYPMPKVDLIAIPDFVSGAMENWGLITFRETSVLFDPVENSKGNQEAISETVAHELAHMWFGNLVTMKWWTDLWLNEGFATFMAQKSLSHMHPDWDYNNQFIVDTMLSILKLDSELSSHPVLQEVSSPDQITEIFDTISYDKGSSVIVMLEAFMGEDKFAKGLHTYLNTHQYRNAETADLWRSLQDYAPPNVDVAKVMDTWTRQMGFPVVTVTTTGPGKYVLSQKRFLSNPEATYDPSTSKYGYKWEIPIFIATSVSKSYELYWLDSTQEKLDITVESSVQWIKINHHQTSYFRTNYDDAGWSALIGALTQDATQIDAIDRAGLISDAFSLADAQQITYGRALDLTKYLVNEKELVPWDAAGTAIATLLQRLPQSEPLKKYAISLLKPIVSSLTWSAGASDGHLTRRLRTLVLELVCSLDDAQALSQANSLFSSWLNGGPKPDPDIRSVVYRYGLGASDNVDQWNNLFETKFKKETNTQERAKLMAALAATPNVESLKKYLDIAKDESIIRSQDYFTVLGYIANNPKGEQLVWDFYRDQYDYLLKRFTLNDRTFGRFIVRVTGKFDTETRLTELKSFFEQHPDAGAGTAARKQALEGVENRIKWLATHKKAVEDWLGQNA
;
A
#
# COMPACT_ATOMS: atom_id res chain seq x y z
N MET A 1 32.13 51.43 -13.23
CA MET A 1 32.47 52.62 -14.04
C MET A 1 32.12 52.35 -15.50
N ALA A 2 31.86 53.38 -16.30
CA ALA A 2 31.61 53.30 -17.76
C ALA A 2 32.97 53.38 -18.53
N PRO A 3 33.09 53.27 -19.89
CA PRO A 3 32.10 53.40 -20.99
C PRO A 3 31.83 52.07 -21.77
N HIS A 4 30.75 51.84 -22.54
CA HIS A 4 29.95 52.64 -23.51
C HIS A 4 30.53 52.75 -24.95
N PHE A 5 29.59 52.80 -25.92
CA PHE A 5 29.66 53.08 -27.38
C PHE A 5 29.58 51.87 -28.35
N ARG A 6 28.76 51.90 -29.43
CA ARG A 6 27.49 52.64 -29.70
C ARG A 6 26.84 52.17 -31.02
N GLN A 7 25.50 52.25 -31.11
CA GLN A 7 24.70 52.52 -32.33
C GLN A 7 24.73 51.51 -33.51
N ARG A 8 23.76 51.51 -34.44
CA ARG A 8 22.27 51.65 -34.37
C ARG A 8 21.69 51.40 -35.79
N ARG A 9 20.40 51.02 -35.86
CA ARG A 9 19.47 51.23 -37.00
C ARG A 9 19.80 50.47 -38.31
N SER A 10 18.89 49.95 -39.14
CA SER A 10 17.43 49.64 -39.18
C SER A 10 17.01 49.69 -40.67
N VAL A 11 15.76 49.30 -41.01
CA VAL A 11 15.03 49.55 -42.29
C VAL A 11 15.07 48.45 -43.37
N LEU A 12 14.10 47.54 -43.24
CA LEU A 12 13.01 47.21 -44.20
C LEU A 12 13.25 46.71 -45.64
N LEU A 13 12.49 45.63 -45.94
CA LEU A 13 11.68 45.32 -47.14
C LEU A 13 12.31 44.77 -48.44
N ASN A 14 11.74 43.63 -48.87
CA ASN A 14 11.40 43.17 -50.24
C ASN A 14 12.54 43.02 -51.29
N ALA A 15 12.49 42.09 -52.26
CA ALA A 15 11.34 41.36 -52.83
C ALA A 15 11.73 39.96 -53.38
N SER A 16 10.76 39.28 -54.02
CA SER A 16 10.85 38.28 -55.12
C SER A 16 12.18 37.53 -55.40
N GLY A 17 12.22 36.21 -55.65
CA GLY A 17 11.16 35.22 -55.90
C GLY A 17 11.43 34.40 -57.19
N GLY A 18 10.81 33.22 -57.33
CA GLY A 18 10.69 32.49 -58.61
C GLY A 18 11.70 31.38 -58.93
N SER A 19 11.23 30.12 -58.87
CA SER A 19 11.45 29.00 -59.82
C SER A 19 12.86 28.60 -60.35
N GLY A 20 13.12 27.29 -60.41
CA GLY A 20 14.13 26.74 -61.34
C GLY A 20 14.45 25.24 -61.18
N ARG A 21 13.95 24.37 -62.08
CA ARG A 21 14.30 22.93 -62.13
C ARG A 21 15.67 22.72 -62.82
N GLY A 22 16.43 21.71 -62.40
CA GLY A 22 17.59 21.19 -63.15
C GLY A 22 18.09 19.83 -62.64
N LYS A 23 18.39 18.88 -63.54
CA LYS A 23 18.92 17.53 -63.20
C LYS A 23 20.36 17.37 -63.69
N GLY A 24 21.18 16.62 -62.94
CA GLY A 24 22.47 16.08 -63.39
C GLY A 24 22.96 14.96 -62.46
N ARG A 25 23.47 13.85 -63.04
CA ARG A 25 24.09 12.71 -62.32
C ARG A 25 25.43 12.37 -62.98
N GLY A 26 26.43 11.99 -62.17
CA GLY A 26 27.75 11.51 -62.63
C GLY A 26 28.76 11.46 -61.46
N LEU A 27 28.81 10.43 -60.61
CA LEU A 27 29.47 9.11 -60.75
C LEU A 27 31.03 9.14 -60.74
N LEU A 28 31.62 8.85 -59.57
CA LEU A 28 33.01 8.44 -59.20
C LEU A 28 33.13 8.64 -57.66
N THR A 29 33.78 7.83 -56.80
CA THR A 29 34.55 6.56 -56.94
C THR A 29 34.42 5.75 -55.62
N PRO A 30 34.39 4.39 -55.61
CA PRO A 30 34.21 3.63 -54.35
C PRO A 30 35.37 3.66 -53.34
N CYS A 31 36.60 3.98 -53.77
CA CYS A 31 37.82 3.75 -52.98
C CYS A 31 37.97 4.62 -51.71
N LEU A 32 37.26 5.75 -51.62
CA LEU A 32 37.33 6.64 -50.45
C LEU A 32 36.64 6.06 -49.20
N VAL A 33 35.60 5.24 -49.36
CA VAL A 33 34.80 4.74 -48.23
C VAL A 33 35.62 3.80 -47.34
N GLY A 34 36.35 2.85 -47.94
CA GLY A 34 37.16 1.89 -47.20
C GLY A 34 38.26 2.55 -46.35
N PHE A 35 38.92 3.57 -46.89
CA PHE A 35 39.98 4.29 -46.17
C PHE A 35 39.42 5.07 -44.98
N CYS A 36 38.28 5.75 -45.15
CA CYS A 36 37.61 6.45 -44.04
C CYS A 36 37.08 5.49 -42.96
N THR A 37 36.60 4.30 -43.31
CA THR A 37 36.13 3.31 -42.32
C THR A 37 37.27 2.76 -41.47
N VAL A 38 38.41 2.39 -42.08
CA VAL A 38 39.59 1.95 -41.32
C VAL A 38 40.12 3.05 -40.42
N LEU A 39 40.20 4.30 -40.92
CA LEU A 39 40.65 5.43 -40.12
C LEU A 39 39.75 5.67 -38.90
N ALA A 40 38.41 5.64 -39.08
CA ALA A 40 37.47 5.84 -37.98
C ALA A 40 37.56 4.75 -36.90
N VAL A 41 37.76 3.48 -37.28
CA VAL A 41 37.98 2.38 -36.31
C VAL A 41 39.29 2.57 -35.55
N VAL A 42 40.39 2.93 -36.24
CA VAL A 42 41.68 3.19 -35.60
C VAL A 42 41.58 4.38 -34.63
N THR A 43 40.90 5.47 -35.01
CA THR A 43 40.66 6.61 -34.12
C THR A 43 39.81 6.22 -32.89
N ALA A 44 38.76 5.40 -33.06
CA ALA A 44 37.93 4.95 -31.95
C ALA A 44 38.70 4.06 -30.95
N CYS A 45 39.52 3.12 -31.44
CA CYS A 45 40.37 2.29 -30.59
C CYS A 45 41.45 3.12 -29.87
N LEU A 46 42.02 4.14 -30.51
CA LEU A 46 42.92 5.09 -29.86
C LEU A 46 42.21 5.89 -28.77
N LEU A 47 41.00 6.39 -29.02
CA LEU A 47 40.23 7.18 -28.05
C LEU A 47 39.85 6.33 -26.81
N ALA A 48 39.39 5.09 -27.02
CA ALA A 48 39.10 4.16 -25.93
C ALA A 48 40.36 3.82 -25.10
N THR A 49 41.50 3.62 -25.76
CA THR A 49 42.79 3.37 -25.09
C THR A 49 43.24 4.58 -24.26
N LEU A 50 43.07 5.79 -24.79
CA LEU A 50 43.42 7.04 -24.09
C LEU A 50 42.49 7.34 -22.90
N LEU A 51 41.19 7.04 -23.02
CA LEU A 51 40.23 7.15 -21.92
C LEU A 51 40.53 6.15 -20.79
N LEU A 52 40.87 4.90 -21.13
CA LEU A 52 41.35 3.91 -20.15
C LEU A 52 42.64 4.37 -19.45
N LEU A 53 43.60 4.91 -20.21
CA LEU A 53 44.85 5.44 -19.67
C LEU A 53 44.61 6.65 -18.73
N HIS A 54 43.72 7.56 -19.11
CA HIS A 54 43.32 8.71 -18.29
C HIS A 54 42.61 8.30 -16.99
N HIS A 55 41.78 7.23 -17.04
CA HIS A 55 41.14 6.67 -15.86
C HIS A 55 42.16 6.01 -14.92
N GLN A 56 43.09 5.20 -15.45
CA GLN A 56 44.21 4.62 -14.69
C GLN A 56 45.09 5.68 -14.03
N LEU A 57 45.43 6.76 -14.74
CA LEU A 57 46.25 7.87 -14.22
C LEU A 57 45.55 8.67 -13.11
N LYS A 58 44.21 8.66 -13.04
CA LYS A 58 43.46 9.29 -11.94
C LYS A 58 43.37 8.43 -10.67
N LEU A 59 43.72 7.15 -10.73
CA LEU A 59 43.66 6.23 -9.59
C LEU A 59 44.96 6.19 -8.75
N PHE A 60 46.09 6.65 -9.31
CA PHE A 60 47.41 6.59 -8.66
C PHE A 60 48.21 7.91 -8.85
N PRO A 61 47.87 9.01 -8.15
CA PRO A 61 48.42 10.34 -8.42
C PRO A 61 49.86 10.58 -7.92
N ASP A 62 50.32 9.85 -6.90
CA ASP A 62 51.55 10.19 -6.17
C ASP A 62 52.85 9.56 -6.74
N GLU A 63 52.77 8.74 -7.79
CA GLU A 63 53.96 8.20 -8.46
C GLU A 63 54.23 8.87 -9.83
N ARG A 64 55.33 9.64 -9.88
CA ARG A 64 56.01 10.23 -11.07
C ARG A 64 55.37 11.55 -11.59
N PRO A 65 55.91 12.73 -11.20
CA PRO A 65 55.33 14.04 -11.56
C PRO A 65 55.41 14.40 -13.06
N GLY A 66 56.08 13.61 -13.91
CA GLY A 66 56.17 13.86 -15.35
C GLY A 66 54.90 13.57 -16.16
N LEU A 67 53.86 13.00 -15.56
CA LEU A 67 52.61 12.63 -16.24
C LEU A 67 51.52 13.73 -16.19
N VAL A 68 51.69 14.75 -15.32
CA VAL A 68 50.66 15.78 -15.08
C VAL A 68 50.40 16.67 -16.29
N ASP A 69 51.42 16.96 -17.11
CA ASP A 69 51.25 17.79 -18.31
C ASP A 69 50.67 16.99 -19.49
N LEU A 70 50.95 15.68 -19.58
CA LEU A 70 50.34 14.80 -20.59
C LEU A 70 48.81 14.71 -20.43
N GLY A 71 48.32 14.77 -19.18
CA GLY A 71 46.89 14.83 -18.88
C GLY A 71 46.21 16.12 -19.38
N LYS A 72 46.93 17.25 -19.42
CA LYS A 72 46.39 18.55 -19.86
C LYS A 72 46.25 18.62 -21.38
N ASP A 73 47.26 18.16 -22.12
CA ASP A 73 47.19 18.02 -23.59
C ASP A 73 46.01 17.15 -24.01
N LEU A 74 45.73 16.07 -23.24
CA LEU A 74 44.62 15.16 -23.51
C LEU A 74 43.25 15.80 -23.23
N ASP A 75 43.12 16.52 -22.11
CA ASP A 75 41.91 17.29 -21.76
C ASP A 75 41.64 18.47 -22.73
N GLU A 76 42.64 18.95 -23.48
CA GLU A 76 42.45 19.96 -24.53
C GLU A 76 42.04 19.31 -25.87
N GLN A 77 42.61 18.15 -26.23
CA GLN A 77 42.20 17.41 -27.43
C GLN A 77 40.79 16.83 -27.32
N LEU A 78 40.35 16.36 -26.14
CA LEU A 78 38.98 15.86 -25.95
C LEU A 78 37.92 16.95 -26.20
N ARG A 79 38.14 18.18 -25.71
CA ARG A 79 37.23 19.32 -25.94
C ARG A 79 37.14 19.74 -27.41
N ALA A 80 38.17 19.47 -28.22
CA ALA A 80 38.10 19.67 -29.67
C ALA A 80 37.18 18.64 -30.37
N VAL A 81 36.98 17.45 -29.80
CA VAL A 81 36.06 16.42 -30.33
C VAL A 81 34.61 16.75 -29.99
N GLU A 82 34.32 17.17 -28.74
CA GLU A 82 32.96 17.57 -28.31
C GLU A 82 32.39 18.70 -29.18
N GLY A 83 33.22 19.69 -29.53
CA GLY A 83 32.83 20.78 -30.44
C GLY A 83 32.46 20.30 -31.85
N HIS A 84 33.03 19.17 -32.32
CA HIS A 84 32.70 18.57 -33.61
C HIS A 84 31.38 17.79 -33.59
N GLU A 85 31.01 17.16 -32.47
CA GLU A 85 29.70 16.49 -32.33
C GLU A 85 28.55 17.48 -32.24
N MET A 86 28.73 18.58 -31.49
CA MET A 86 27.76 19.69 -31.44
C MET A 86 27.45 20.24 -32.85
N TRP A 87 28.48 20.47 -33.67
CA TRP A 87 28.33 20.91 -35.06
C TRP A 87 27.58 19.90 -35.95
N ALA A 88 27.77 18.60 -35.72
CA ALA A 88 27.04 17.55 -36.42
C ALA A 88 25.55 17.52 -36.01
N MET A 89 25.27 17.65 -34.71
CA MET A 89 23.91 17.68 -34.15
C MET A 89 23.11 18.89 -34.66
N GLU A 90 23.71 20.08 -34.75
CA GLU A 90 23.06 21.26 -35.35
C GLU A 90 22.69 21.03 -36.83
N ARG A 91 23.55 20.35 -37.61
CA ARG A 91 23.24 20.00 -39.00
C ARG A 91 22.15 18.96 -39.14
N VAL A 92 22.03 18.01 -38.20
CA VAL A 92 20.88 17.09 -38.15
C VAL A 92 19.57 17.86 -37.86
N ARG A 93 19.60 18.79 -36.90
CA ARG A 93 18.46 19.68 -36.59
C ARG A 93 18.04 20.53 -37.79
N ALA A 94 19.01 21.13 -38.49
CA ALA A 94 18.77 21.93 -39.69
C ALA A 94 18.20 21.11 -40.87
N GLY A 95 18.67 19.87 -41.06
CA GLY A 95 18.20 18.98 -42.13
C GLY A 95 16.74 18.53 -41.99
N LEU A 96 16.26 18.32 -40.76
CA LEU A 96 14.89 17.86 -40.49
C LEU A 96 13.86 19.00 -40.57
N ASN A 97 14.24 20.21 -40.14
CA ASN A 97 13.35 21.38 -40.05
C ASN A 97 13.16 22.17 -41.36
N VAL A 98 13.62 21.68 -42.51
CA VAL A 98 13.26 22.30 -43.81
C VAL A 98 11.76 22.14 -44.06
N THR A 99 11.05 23.26 -44.04
CA THR A 99 9.62 23.37 -44.39
C THR A 99 9.45 23.27 -45.91
N GLY A 100 8.50 22.45 -46.36
CA GLY A 100 8.22 22.23 -47.79
C GLY A 100 8.91 21.02 -48.45
N ALA A 101 9.85 20.34 -47.78
CA ALA A 101 10.40 19.07 -48.26
C ALA A 101 9.39 17.93 -48.11
N SER A 102 9.26 17.08 -49.13
CA SER A 102 8.26 16.00 -49.16
C SER A 102 8.62 14.84 -48.23
N LEU A 103 7.61 14.02 -47.87
CA LEU A 103 7.81 12.86 -46.99
C LEU A 103 8.80 11.85 -47.59
N GLU A 104 8.74 11.61 -48.90
CA GLU A 104 9.69 10.74 -49.61
C GLU A 104 11.12 11.27 -49.57
N GLU A 105 11.34 12.59 -49.64
CA GLU A 105 12.68 13.18 -49.52
C GLU A 105 13.24 13.05 -48.10
N LYS A 106 12.40 13.25 -47.07
CA LYS A 106 12.79 13.04 -45.66
C LYS A 106 13.09 11.57 -45.37
N VAL A 107 12.26 10.64 -45.86
CA VAL A 107 12.49 9.19 -45.77
C VAL A 107 13.75 8.79 -46.55
N ALA A 108 13.98 9.32 -47.75
CA ALA A 108 15.20 9.03 -48.52
C ALA A 108 16.46 9.64 -47.87
N TRP A 109 16.36 10.72 -47.11
CA TRP A 109 17.48 11.23 -46.30
C TRP A 109 17.75 10.30 -45.11
N LEU A 110 16.72 9.89 -44.38
CA LEU A 110 16.82 8.94 -43.26
C LEU A 110 17.37 7.58 -43.70
N LEU A 111 16.90 7.01 -44.81
CA LEU A 111 17.38 5.72 -45.32
C LEU A 111 18.86 5.74 -45.73
N ARG A 112 19.39 6.88 -46.20
CA ARG A 112 20.81 7.03 -46.56
C ARG A 112 21.75 7.14 -45.36
N HIS A 113 21.25 7.52 -44.19
CA HIS A 113 22.08 7.68 -42.98
C HIS A 113 21.79 6.64 -41.89
N GLY A 114 20.57 6.08 -41.85
CA GLY A 114 20.11 5.12 -40.85
C GLY A 114 20.85 3.77 -40.83
N GLN A 115 21.57 3.41 -41.89
CA GLN A 115 22.47 2.25 -41.83
C GLN A 115 23.64 2.45 -40.86
N ARG A 116 24.06 3.69 -40.56
CA ARG A 116 25.06 3.96 -39.51
C ARG A 116 24.51 3.71 -38.11
N LEU A 117 23.23 3.96 -37.87
CA LEU A 117 22.56 3.64 -36.59
C LEU A 117 22.40 2.12 -36.39
N ARG A 118 22.19 1.35 -37.47
CA ARG A 118 22.25 -0.12 -37.39
C ARG A 118 23.64 -0.65 -37.04
N ALA A 119 24.71 -0.02 -37.53
CA ALA A 119 26.07 -0.40 -37.14
C ALA A 119 26.32 -0.15 -35.64
N ALA A 120 25.91 1.01 -35.11
CA ALA A 120 25.99 1.30 -33.67
C ALA A 120 25.21 0.29 -32.81
N ARG A 121 24.03 -0.14 -33.27
CA ARG A 121 23.25 -1.17 -32.56
C ARG A 121 23.95 -2.54 -32.55
N ILE A 122 24.51 -2.97 -33.69
CA ILE A 122 25.27 -4.22 -33.80
C ILE A 122 26.52 -4.20 -32.91
N ILE A 123 27.16 -3.02 -32.74
CA ILE A 123 28.31 -2.85 -31.83
C ILE A 123 27.86 -3.02 -30.37
N LEU A 124 26.79 -2.35 -29.94
CA LEU A 124 26.22 -2.51 -28.58
C LEU A 124 25.77 -3.95 -28.28
N ASP A 125 25.17 -4.62 -29.25
CA ASP A 125 24.74 -6.02 -29.10
C ASP A 125 25.97 -6.98 -29.06
N TYR A 126 27.11 -6.61 -29.68
CA TYR A 126 28.38 -7.33 -29.61
C TYR A 126 29.14 -7.08 -28.28
N GLU A 127 29.17 -5.84 -27.78
CA GLU A 127 29.75 -5.49 -26.48
C GLU A 127 29.09 -6.27 -25.34
N ARG A 128 27.76 -6.41 -25.39
CA ARG A 128 26.98 -7.24 -24.45
C ARG A 128 27.38 -8.72 -24.52
N ALA A 129 27.62 -9.26 -25.72
CA ALA A 129 28.06 -10.64 -25.90
C ALA A 129 29.52 -10.88 -25.45
N VAL A 130 30.39 -9.87 -25.54
CA VAL A 130 31.77 -9.95 -25.03
C VAL A 130 31.78 -9.87 -23.50
N ALA A 131 31.00 -8.98 -22.90
CA ALA A 131 30.88 -8.87 -21.44
C ALA A 131 30.36 -10.19 -20.81
N ALA A 132 29.37 -10.83 -21.43
CA ALA A 132 28.82 -12.11 -20.98
C ALA A 132 29.80 -13.29 -21.06
N ASN A 133 30.83 -13.23 -21.91
CA ASN A 133 31.86 -14.27 -22.01
C ASN A 133 33.05 -14.04 -21.05
N ALA A 134 33.23 -12.84 -20.52
CA ALA A 134 34.33 -12.53 -19.61
C ALA A 134 34.17 -13.20 -18.23
N SER A 135 32.94 -13.38 -17.75
CA SER A 135 32.61 -13.98 -16.45
C SER A 135 32.74 -15.50 -16.37
N VAL A 136 33.23 -16.17 -17.43
CA VAL A 136 33.34 -17.64 -17.53
C VAL A 136 34.81 -18.11 -17.54
N ALA A 137 35.78 -17.18 -17.46
CA ALA A 137 37.20 -17.47 -17.72
C ALA A 137 38.09 -17.68 -16.47
N GLU A 138 37.61 -17.44 -15.24
CA GLU A 138 38.41 -17.56 -14.00
C GLU A 138 38.09 -18.83 -13.18
N ALA A 139 38.18 -20.01 -13.81
CA ALA A 139 37.86 -21.29 -13.15
C ALA A 139 38.71 -22.50 -13.60
N SER A 140 40.03 -22.34 -13.85
CA SER A 140 40.93 -23.50 -14.03
C SER A 140 42.43 -23.17 -13.93
N THR A 141 43.11 -23.67 -12.88
CA THR A 141 44.45 -24.30 -12.92
C THR A 141 44.82 -24.85 -11.52
N ALA A 142 45.73 -25.83 -11.43
CA ALA A 142 45.95 -26.64 -10.23
C ALA A 142 47.32 -26.47 -9.56
N ALA A 143 47.44 -26.98 -8.31
CA ALA A 143 48.63 -26.92 -7.44
C ALA A 143 49.75 -27.91 -7.85
N PRO A 144 50.96 -27.90 -7.20
CA PRO A 144 51.09 -28.62 -5.91
C PRO A 144 52.14 -28.08 -4.88
N SER A 145 51.93 -28.45 -3.61
CA SER A 145 52.91 -28.77 -2.52
C SER A 145 54.20 -27.94 -2.27
N THR A 146 54.42 -27.47 -1.01
CA THR A 146 55.36 -28.07 -0.01
C THR A 146 55.34 -27.32 1.35
N SER A 147 55.57 -28.06 2.45
CA SER A 147 55.87 -27.56 3.83
C SER A 147 57.39 -27.68 4.12
N PRO A 148 57.98 -27.33 5.30
CA PRO A 148 57.45 -26.85 6.61
C PRO A 148 58.09 -25.47 7.02
N THR A 149 58.23 -24.96 8.27
CA THR A 149 58.42 -25.51 9.63
C THR A 149 58.33 -24.42 10.72
N ALA A 150 57.97 -24.79 11.97
CA ALA A 150 58.43 -24.24 13.28
C ALA A 150 58.31 -22.72 13.63
N ALA A 151 58.18 -22.27 14.89
CA ALA A 151 57.78 -22.88 16.17
C ALA A 151 57.61 -21.79 17.28
N ALA A 152 57.18 -22.22 18.48
CA ALA A 152 57.34 -21.57 19.80
C ALA A 152 56.46 -20.36 20.21
N ALA A 153 55.70 -20.57 21.29
CA ALA A 153 55.31 -19.55 22.28
C ALA A 153 56.36 -19.56 23.44
N PRO A 154 56.33 -18.70 24.49
CA PRO A 154 55.19 -18.53 25.41
C PRO A 154 54.92 -17.07 25.90
N ALA A 155 53.99 -16.95 26.86
CA ALA A 155 53.70 -15.75 27.68
C ALA A 155 54.76 -15.59 28.83
N PRO A 156 54.57 -14.94 30.02
CA PRO A 156 53.38 -14.50 30.79
C PRO A 156 53.41 -12.96 31.12
N THR A 157 52.71 -12.31 32.07
CA THR A 157 52.36 -12.60 33.49
C THR A 157 51.25 -11.72 34.10
N ASP A 158 50.62 -12.26 35.17
CA ASP A 158 50.16 -11.60 36.43
C ASP A 158 48.90 -10.70 36.46
N THR A 159 47.83 -11.00 37.21
CA THR A 159 47.55 -11.07 38.70
C THR A 159 47.10 -9.69 39.29
N THR A 160 46.36 -9.51 40.41
CA THR A 160 45.76 -10.36 41.48
C THR A 160 44.52 -9.61 42.06
N SER A 161 43.33 -10.22 42.34
CA SER A 161 42.82 -10.82 43.61
C SER A 161 41.89 -9.96 44.53
N THR A 162 40.96 -10.64 45.24
CA THR A 162 40.32 -10.28 46.57
C THR A 162 39.42 -9.01 46.66
N THR A 163 38.37 -8.85 47.50
CA THR A 163 37.53 -9.62 48.48
C THR A 163 36.39 -8.67 48.97
N ALA A 164 35.27 -9.01 49.62
CA ALA A 164 34.42 -10.20 49.85
C ALA A 164 33.20 -9.79 50.74
N TRP A 165 32.49 -10.72 51.41
CA TRP A 165 31.37 -10.54 52.39
C TRP A 165 30.01 -10.09 51.82
N SER A 166 28.82 -10.34 52.43
CA SER A 166 28.25 -11.37 53.34
C SER A 166 26.78 -10.96 53.65
N THR A 167 25.75 -11.76 53.98
CA THR A 167 25.47 -13.21 54.22
C THR A 167 24.13 -13.56 53.49
N SER A 168 23.28 -14.57 53.71
CA SER A 168 23.10 -15.70 54.66
C SER A 168 22.22 -16.81 54.02
N ALA A 169 21.76 -17.82 54.79
CA ALA A 169 20.74 -18.82 54.42
C ALA A 169 19.95 -19.26 55.70
N PRO A 170 19.00 -20.23 55.68
CA PRO A 170 19.42 -21.64 55.80
C PRO A 170 18.48 -22.74 55.20
N THR A 171 18.94 -24.00 55.37
CA THR A 171 18.20 -25.31 55.36
C THR A 171 17.71 -25.95 54.04
N ALA A 172 18.37 -27.06 53.68
CA ALA A 172 17.85 -28.27 53.00
C ALA A 172 17.89 -29.44 54.06
N PRO A 173 18.04 -30.77 53.80
CA PRO A 173 18.21 -31.61 52.58
C PRO A 173 17.19 -32.82 52.60
N PRO A 174 17.39 -34.10 52.12
CA PRO A 174 18.54 -34.73 51.44
C PRO A 174 18.32 -35.77 50.29
N GLU A 175 19.44 -36.03 49.58
CA GLU A 175 19.85 -37.28 48.88
C GLU A 175 19.03 -37.77 47.66
N ARG A 176 19.62 -38.44 46.63
CA ARG A 176 20.96 -39.08 46.50
C ARG A 176 21.48 -39.04 45.03
N SER A 177 22.78 -39.32 44.83
CA SER A 177 23.52 -39.41 43.55
C SER A 177 24.28 -40.78 43.50
N PRO A 178 25.13 -41.17 42.51
CA PRO A 178 25.53 -40.57 41.21
C PRO A 178 25.62 -41.57 40.02
N ASN A 179 26.07 -41.13 38.82
CA ASN A 179 27.21 -41.74 38.08
C ASN A 179 27.65 -41.02 36.78
N ALA A 180 28.91 -40.56 36.77
CA ALA A 180 29.91 -40.37 35.69
C ALA A 180 29.53 -40.21 34.18
N GLU A 181 29.88 -39.02 33.62
CA GLU A 181 30.94 -38.73 32.62
C GLU A 181 31.16 -39.61 31.34
N PRO A 182 31.81 -39.08 30.27
CA PRO A 182 31.60 -37.82 29.55
C PRO A 182 31.71 -38.01 28.00
N LEU A 183 31.62 -36.95 27.17
CA LEU A 183 32.48 -36.71 25.97
C LEU A 183 32.18 -35.37 25.26
N GLU A 184 33.02 -35.04 24.26
CA GLU A 184 33.37 -33.68 23.82
C GLU A 184 32.55 -33.05 22.67
N GLU A 185 32.57 -31.71 22.71
CA GLU A 185 32.55 -30.68 21.65
C GLU A 185 32.17 -31.00 20.17
N THR A 186 31.12 -30.28 19.73
CA THR A 186 30.97 -29.51 18.46
C THR A 186 31.46 -30.06 17.12
N GLU A 187 30.52 -30.18 16.17
CA GLU A 187 30.69 -29.63 14.82
C GLU A 187 29.65 -28.51 14.58
N ILE A 188 30.09 -27.40 13.99
CA ILE A 188 29.23 -26.28 13.59
C ILE A 188 28.92 -26.43 12.10
N ILE A 189 27.74 -26.95 11.76
CA ILE A 189 27.25 -26.96 10.38
C ILE A 189 26.54 -25.63 10.12
N SER A 190 27.31 -24.65 9.66
CA SER A 190 26.79 -23.41 9.07
C SER A 190 26.48 -23.64 7.58
N ASP A 191 25.33 -24.22 7.26
CA ASP A 191 24.81 -24.31 5.89
C ASP A 191 23.42 -23.66 5.81
N PRO A 192 23.31 -22.45 5.21
CA PRO A 192 22.02 -21.80 5.03
C PRO A 192 21.24 -22.53 3.93
N LEU A 193 20.15 -23.19 4.33
CA LEU A 193 19.21 -23.92 3.47
C LEU A 193 19.03 -23.26 2.10
N ARG A 194 19.61 -23.88 1.06
CA ARG A 194 19.26 -23.51 -0.32
C ARG A 194 17.76 -23.73 -0.52
N PRO A 195 17.00 -22.76 -1.05
CA PRO A 195 15.71 -23.09 -1.64
C PRO A 195 15.95 -24.10 -2.77
N LEU A 196 15.03 -25.05 -2.94
CA LEU A 196 14.98 -25.85 -4.15
C LEU A 196 14.71 -24.89 -5.32
N GLU A 197 15.71 -24.66 -6.16
CA GLU A 197 15.53 -23.98 -7.44
C GLU A 197 14.59 -24.84 -8.30
N VAL A 198 13.31 -24.47 -8.33
CA VAL A 198 12.34 -25.05 -9.25
C VAL A 198 12.71 -24.55 -10.64
N GLU A 199 13.48 -25.34 -11.38
CA GLU A 199 13.71 -25.10 -12.81
C GLU A 199 12.34 -24.98 -13.50
N ALA A 200 12.05 -23.78 -14.03
CA ALA A 200 10.83 -23.53 -14.78
C ALA A 200 10.88 -24.32 -16.09
N VAL A 201 10.30 -25.52 -16.09
CA VAL A 201 10.31 -26.43 -17.25
C VAL A 201 9.68 -25.73 -18.45
N VAL A 202 10.51 -25.38 -19.43
CA VAL A 202 10.10 -24.75 -20.69
C VAL A 202 9.40 -25.80 -21.56
N LEU A 203 8.12 -26.03 -21.29
CA LEU A 203 7.27 -26.89 -22.11
C LEU A 203 7.03 -26.24 -23.49
N SER A 204 7.06 -27.07 -24.52
CA SER A 204 7.12 -26.60 -25.92
C SER A 204 5.76 -26.13 -26.46
N PRO A 205 5.74 -25.23 -27.47
CA PRO A 205 4.49 -24.58 -27.89
C PRO A 205 3.48 -25.55 -28.52
N ALA A 206 2.28 -25.63 -27.93
CA ALA A 206 1.17 -26.38 -28.51
C ALA A 206 0.64 -25.68 -29.78
N LYS A 207 0.51 -26.44 -30.88
CA LYS A 207 0.09 -25.90 -32.19
C LYS A 207 -1.43 -25.71 -32.29
N SER A 208 -1.94 -24.53 -31.96
CA SER A 208 -3.07 -23.87 -32.64
C SER A 208 -3.38 -22.49 -32.04
N GLU A 209 -3.00 -21.42 -32.73
CA GLU A 209 -3.01 -20.06 -32.15
C GLU A 209 -4.41 -19.41 -32.15
N ALA A 210 -5.31 -19.81 -33.05
CA ALA A 210 -6.58 -19.11 -33.32
C ALA A 210 -7.55 -18.99 -32.11
N GLY A 211 -7.54 -19.95 -31.18
CA GLY A 211 -8.38 -19.89 -29.97
C GLY A 211 -7.72 -19.19 -28.78
N VAL A 212 -6.39 -19.13 -28.76
CA VAL A 212 -5.58 -18.63 -27.63
C VAL A 212 -5.49 -17.11 -27.63
N GLU A 213 -5.51 -16.49 -28.82
CA GLU A 213 -5.31 -15.05 -29.00
C GLU A 213 -6.40 -14.16 -28.36
N ALA A 214 -7.63 -14.67 -28.25
CA ALA A 214 -8.78 -13.91 -27.75
C ALA A 214 -8.75 -13.75 -26.22
N TRP A 215 -8.48 -14.83 -25.49
CA TRP A 215 -8.52 -14.87 -24.03
C TRP A 215 -7.26 -14.31 -23.35
N ARG A 216 -6.18 -14.07 -24.11
CA ARG A 216 -5.00 -13.29 -23.68
C ARG A 216 -5.29 -11.85 -23.22
N ARG A 217 -6.54 -11.37 -23.34
CA ARG A 217 -6.92 -9.97 -23.06
C ARG A 217 -7.77 -9.77 -21.80
N VAL A 218 -8.34 -10.84 -21.22
CA VAL A 218 -9.17 -10.75 -20.00
C VAL A 218 -8.94 -12.02 -19.15
N PRO A 219 -8.18 -11.94 -18.03
CA PRO A 219 -7.89 -13.09 -17.18
C PRO A 219 -9.05 -13.37 -16.21
N ARG A 220 -10.19 -13.79 -16.74
CA ARG A 220 -11.40 -14.15 -15.98
C ARG A 220 -11.84 -15.58 -16.30
N LEU A 221 -12.34 -16.30 -15.30
CA LEU A 221 -12.96 -17.61 -15.48
C LEU A 221 -14.33 -17.48 -16.16
N ALA A 222 -14.77 -18.54 -16.84
CA ALA A 222 -16.08 -18.58 -17.48
C ALA A 222 -17.19 -18.84 -16.45
N GLU A 223 -18.25 -18.03 -16.47
CA GLU A 223 -19.41 -18.14 -15.56
C GLU A 223 -20.31 -19.36 -15.85
N ASP A 224 -19.97 -20.20 -16.84
CA ASP A 224 -20.71 -21.43 -17.19
C ASP A 224 -20.29 -22.67 -16.37
N VAL A 225 -19.28 -22.56 -15.52
CA VAL A 225 -18.97 -23.53 -14.46
C VAL A 225 -18.87 -22.81 -13.13
N LEU A 226 -19.76 -23.18 -12.20
CA LEU A 226 -19.85 -22.55 -10.88
C LEU A 226 -19.62 -23.60 -9.79
N PRO A 227 -18.73 -23.37 -8.81
CA PRO A 227 -18.63 -24.22 -7.64
C PRO A 227 -19.89 -24.08 -6.77
N ASP A 228 -20.28 -25.17 -6.12
CA ASP A 228 -21.27 -25.15 -5.05
C ASP A 228 -20.67 -25.49 -3.69
N ARG A 229 -19.71 -26.42 -3.65
CA ARG A 229 -19.13 -26.97 -2.43
C ARG A 229 -17.68 -27.44 -2.64
N TYR A 230 -16.82 -27.17 -1.66
CA TYR A 230 -15.45 -27.69 -1.56
C TYR A 230 -15.33 -28.66 -0.38
N ASP A 231 -14.72 -29.83 -0.59
CA ASP A 231 -14.30 -30.75 0.47
C ASP A 231 -12.77 -30.75 0.60
N LEU A 232 -12.31 -29.96 1.56
CA LEU A 232 -10.92 -29.72 2.01
C LEU A 232 -10.26 -30.92 2.70
N VAL A 233 -9.10 -31.37 2.24
CA VAL A 233 -8.08 -32.00 3.10
C VAL A 233 -6.75 -31.27 2.91
N LEU A 234 -6.20 -30.70 3.99
CA LEU A 234 -4.92 -29.99 3.97
C LEU A 234 -4.00 -30.53 5.07
N GLN A 235 -2.78 -30.90 4.69
CA GLN A 235 -1.73 -31.41 5.57
C GLN A 235 -0.46 -30.57 5.40
N PRO A 236 -0.30 -29.49 6.20
CA PRO A 236 0.95 -28.73 6.30
C PRO A 236 2.00 -29.48 7.13
N ASP A 237 3.21 -29.64 6.61
CA ASP A 237 4.39 -29.96 7.43
C ASP A 237 5.07 -28.65 7.86
N LEU A 238 4.84 -28.27 9.11
CA LEU A 238 5.37 -27.05 9.71
C LEU A 238 6.91 -26.99 9.73
N LYS A 239 7.58 -28.15 9.83
CA LYS A 239 9.04 -28.25 9.91
C LYS A 239 9.67 -28.22 8.52
N ALA A 240 9.21 -29.09 7.62
CA ALA A 240 9.70 -29.17 6.25
C ALA A 240 9.31 -27.94 5.40
N GLY A 241 8.22 -27.24 5.76
CA GLY A 241 7.69 -26.12 4.99
C GLY A 241 6.93 -26.56 3.74
N THR A 242 6.36 -27.76 3.75
CA THR A 242 5.63 -28.34 2.62
C THR A 242 4.13 -28.44 2.91
N LEU A 243 3.34 -28.48 1.85
CA LEU A 243 1.90 -28.68 1.90
C LEU A 243 1.55 -29.89 1.04
N SER A 244 0.74 -30.79 1.57
CA SER A 244 0.06 -31.82 0.78
C SER A 244 -1.45 -31.68 0.95
N GLY A 245 -2.21 -31.92 -0.12
CA GLY A 245 -3.64 -31.65 -0.08
C GLY A 245 -4.46 -32.46 -1.07
N LYS A 246 -5.76 -32.53 -0.76
CA LYS A 246 -6.80 -33.05 -1.65
C LYS A 246 -7.99 -32.10 -1.60
N VAL A 247 -8.52 -31.75 -2.76
CA VAL A 247 -9.74 -30.98 -2.90
C VAL A 247 -10.74 -31.78 -3.72
N SER A 248 -12.00 -31.79 -3.28
CA SER A 248 -13.14 -32.24 -4.10
C SER A 248 -14.07 -31.05 -4.30
N ILE A 249 -14.28 -30.64 -5.55
CA ILE A 249 -15.14 -29.50 -5.90
C ILE A 249 -16.43 -30.04 -6.53
N THR A 250 -17.54 -29.95 -5.81
CA THR A 250 -18.87 -30.13 -6.41
C THR A 250 -19.22 -28.87 -7.18
N MET A 251 -19.44 -28.98 -8.49
CA MET A 251 -19.67 -27.86 -9.40
C MET A 251 -20.84 -28.11 -10.35
N ARG A 252 -21.52 -27.04 -10.74
CA ARG A 252 -22.54 -27.04 -11.80
C ARG A 252 -21.91 -26.58 -13.11
N VAL A 253 -22.00 -27.45 -14.12
CA VAL A 253 -21.77 -27.10 -15.53
C VAL A 253 -23.10 -26.63 -16.10
N LEU A 254 -23.12 -25.44 -16.70
CA LEU A 254 -24.31 -24.79 -17.25
C LEU A 254 -24.40 -24.88 -18.78
N ALA A 255 -23.26 -24.97 -19.47
CA ALA A 255 -23.16 -25.11 -20.93
C ALA A 255 -22.24 -26.28 -21.33
N PRO A 256 -22.42 -26.89 -22.53
CA PRO A 256 -21.55 -27.97 -22.99
C PRO A 256 -20.10 -27.54 -23.22
N ARG A 257 -19.13 -28.22 -22.59
CA ARG A 257 -17.69 -27.89 -22.68
C ARG A 257 -16.77 -29.11 -22.56
N ARG A 258 -15.56 -29.01 -23.12
CA ARG A 258 -14.54 -30.09 -23.19
C ARG A 258 -13.39 -29.94 -22.19
N ASP A 259 -13.50 -28.98 -21.30
CA ASP A 259 -12.50 -28.68 -20.28
C ASP A 259 -13.15 -28.10 -19.03
N VAL A 260 -12.37 -27.91 -17.98
CA VAL A 260 -12.71 -27.15 -16.78
C VAL A 260 -11.52 -26.25 -16.45
N TRP A 261 -11.77 -24.96 -16.24
CA TRP A 261 -10.77 -23.95 -15.95
C TRP A 261 -10.99 -23.45 -14.52
N LEU A 262 -9.92 -23.40 -13.73
CA LEU A 262 -9.88 -22.88 -12.36
C LEU A 262 -8.50 -22.27 -12.09
N HIS A 263 -8.27 -21.67 -10.93
CA HIS A 263 -6.97 -21.08 -10.56
C HIS A 263 -6.10 -22.08 -9.76
N ALA A 264 -4.79 -22.08 -10.01
CA ALA A 264 -3.78 -22.73 -9.17
C ALA A 264 -2.39 -22.13 -9.43
N LEU A 265 -1.57 -21.97 -8.38
CA LEU A 265 -0.24 -21.36 -8.47
C LEU A 265 0.73 -22.00 -7.45
N HIS A 266 2.01 -22.11 -7.82
CA HIS A 266 3.11 -22.65 -6.99
C HIS A 266 2.85 -24.03 -6.36
N MET A 267 2.13 -24.90 -7.08
CA MET A 267 1.83 -26.27 -6.65
C MET A 267 1.92 -27.28 -7.80
N TYR A 268 2.30 -28.51 -7.47
CA TYR A 268 2.28 -29.67 -8.34
C TYR A 268 0.94 -30.38 -8.23
N ILE A 269 0.34 -30.70 -9.38
CA ILE A 269 -0.91 -31.45 -9.47
C ILE A 269 -0.57 -32.93 -9.67
N ASN A 270 -0.88 -33.76 -8.69
CA ASN A 270 -0.47 -35.17 -8.65
C ASN A 270 -1.48 -36.09 -9.34
N GLU A 271 -2.77 -35.81 -9.17
CA GLU A 271 -3.89 -36.60 -9.72
C GLU A 271 -5.09 -35.68 -9.95
N VAL A 272 -5.81 -35.89 -11.06
CA VAL A 272 -7.11 -35.25 -11.32
C VAL A 272 -8.10 -36.31 -11.80
N THR A 273 -9.27 -36.39 -11.17
CA THR A 273 -10.40 -37.20 -11.66
C THR A 273 -11.69 -36.39 -11.61
N LEU A 274 -12.65 -36.72 -12.48
CA LEU A 274 -13.92 -36.02 -12.63
C LEU A 274 -15.06 -37.03 -12.66
N ALA A 275 -16.12 -36.82 -11.87
CA ALA A 275 -17.28 -37.71 -11.82
C ALA A 275 -18.59 -36.95 -12.09
N LEU A 276 -19.51 -37.56 -12.85
CA LEU A 276 -20.88 -37.06 -12.99
C LEU A 276 -21.71 -37.49 -11.76
N VAL A 277 -22.16 -36.53 -10.97
CA VAL A 277 -22.97 -36.78 -9.76
C VAL A 277 -24.44 -36.87 -10.11
N ARG A 278 -24.97 -35.88 -10.86
CA ARG A 278 -26.36 -35.85 -11.31
C ARG A 278 -26.46 -35.14 -12.68
N PRO A 279 -26.95 -35.82 -13.73
CA PRO A 279 -27.34 -35.12 -14.96
C PRO A 279 -28.57 -34.26 -14.71
N ASN A 280 -28.65 -33.10 -15.37
CA ASN A 280 -29.86 -32.29 -15.36
C ASN A 280 -30.84 -32.83 -16.44
N ALA A 281 -31.83 -33.61 -16.03
CA ALA A 281 -32.70 -34.36 -16.95
C ALA A 281 -33.52 -33.49 -17.93
N THR A 282 -33.85 -32.26 -17.57
CA THR A 282 -34.45 -31.29 -18.52
C THR A 282 -33.40 -30.75 -19.49
N ALA A 283 -32.20 -30.40 -19.01
CA ALA A 283 -31.13 -29.92 -19.87
C ALA A 283 -30.50 -31.01 -20.77
N GLU A 284 -30.57 -32.30 -20.42
CA GLU A 284 -30.24 -33.39 -21.36
C GLU A 284 -31.15 -33.34 -22.61
N ALA A 285 -32.44 -33.05 -22.43
CA ALA A 285 -33.39 -32.91 -23.53
C ALA A 285 -33.20 -31.60 -24.31
N GLU A 286 -33.01 -30.48 -23.60
CA GLU A 286 -32.81 -29.16 -24.23
C GLU A 286 -31.45 -29.07 -24.95
N ALA A 287 -30.38 -29.63 -24.39
CA ALA A 287 -29.08 -29.70 -25.06
C ALA A 287 -29.11 -30.63 -26.27
N ALA A 288 -29.82 -31.77 -26.19
CA ALA A 288 -30.04 -32.62 -27.37
C ALA A 288 -30.79 -31.88 -28.49
N GLN A 289 -31.82 -31.09 -28.15
CA GLN A 289 -32.53 -30.25 -29.12
C GLN A 289 -31.65 -29.12 -29.67
N ALA A 290 -30.89 -28.42 -28.83
CA ALA A 290 -29.99 -27.34 -29.25
C ALA A 290 -28.87 -27.85 -30.18
N VAL A 291 -28.35 -29.04 -29.92
CA VAL A 291 -27.35 -29.71 -30.76
C VAL A 291 -27.97 -30.20 -32.08
N GLN A 292 -29.18 -30.75 -32.07
CA GLN A 292 -29.92 -31.06 -33.30
C GLN A 292 -30.22 -29.79 -34.12
N ALA A 293 -30.54 -28.66 -33.48
CA ALA A 293 -30.74 -27.38 -34.15
C ALA A 293 -29.44 -26.83 -34.75
N ALA A 294 -28.31 -26.92 -34.03
CA ALA A 294 -26.99 -26.54 -34.55
C ALA A 294 -26.56 -27.43 -35.73
N GLN A 295 -26.83 -28.74 -35.66
CA GLN A 295 -26.58 -29.68 -36.76
C GLN A 295 -27.51 -29.45 -37.96
N ALA A 296 -28.76 -29.02 -37.73
CA ALA A 296 -29.67 -28.63 -38.80
C ALA A 296 -29.32 -27.27 -39.45
N ALA A 297 -28.49 -26.44 -38.79
CA ALA A 297 -28.04 -25.15 -39.29
C ALA A 297 -26.73 -25.21 -40.10
N GLN A 298 -26.13 -26.40 -40.29
CA GLN A 298 -24.94 -26.63 -41.11
C GLN A 298 -25.27 -27.54 -42.29
N PRO A 299 -24.90 -27.20 -43.55
CA PRO A 299 -25.04 -28.10 -44.67
C PRO A 299 -24.12 -29.32 -44.52
N SER A 300 -24.60 -30.49 -44.93
CA SER A 300 -24.05 -31.79 -44.53
C SER A 300 -22.67 -32.13 -45.11
N GLU A 301 -21.72 -32.51 -44.24
CA GLU A 301 -20.61 -33.41 -44.59
C GLU A 301 -20.58 -34.62 -43.65
N THR A 302 -20.67 -35.83 -44.24
CA THR A 302 -20.47 -37.18 -43.66
C THR A 302 -21.22 -37.59 -42.37
N PRO A 303 -21.96 -38.72 -42.36
CA PRO A 303 -22.52 -39.31 -41.14
C PRO A 303 -21.46 -40.08 -40.34
N GLY A 304 -20.57 -39.35 -39.67
CA GLY A 304 -19.66 -39.87 -38.64
C GLY A 304 -20.11 -39.40 -37.26
N THR A 305 -20.23 -40.33 -36.30
CA THR A 305 -20.40 -40.13 -34.84
C THR A 305 -20.98 -38.77 -34.39
N GLY A 306 -22.21 -38.77 -33.85
CA GLY A 306 -22.72 -37.65 -33.06
C GLY A 306 -21.78 -37.30 -31.88
N PRO A 307 -21.93 -36.13 -31.24
CA PRO A 307 -20.93 -35.62 -30.32
C PRO A 307 -20.55 -36.64 -29.24
N ASP A 308 -19.25 -36.81 -29.02
CA ASP A 308 -18.73 -37.76 -28.05
C ASP A 308 -18.97 -37.22 -26.62
N TRP A 309 -20.21 -37.36 -26.17
CA TRP A 309 -20.68 -36.95 -24.85
C TRP A 309 -20.04 -37.82 -23.77
N CYS A 310 -19.77 -37.22 -22.62
CA CYS A 310 -19.34 -37.93 -21.42
C CYS A 310 -20.47 -38.84 -20.89
N SER A 311 -20.59 -40.03 -21.49
CA SER A 311 -21.61 -41.02 -21.17
C SER A 311 -21.46 -41.54 -19.73
N ARG A 312 -22.55 -42.11 -19.18
CA ARG A 312 -22.73 -42.40 -17.75
C ARG A 312 -21.90 -43.61 -17.25
N ALA A 313 -20.58 -43.52 -17.34
CA ALA A 313 -19.64 -44.52 -16.83
C ALA A 313 -19.46 -44.39 -15.29
N PRO A 314 -19.72 -45.44 -14.49
CA PRO A 314 -19.50 -45.40 -13.04
C PRO A 314 -18.04 -45.31 -12.58
N GLY A 315 -17.07 -45.33 -13.51
CA GLY A 315 -15.63 -45.33 -13.23
C GLY A 315 -14.94 -43.97 -13.35
N GLY A 316 -15.72 -42.88 -13.40
CA GLY A 316 -15.20 -41.52 -13.65
C GLY A 316 -15.06 -41.19 -15.14
N LEU A 317 -14.88 -39.90 -15.42
CA LEU A 317 -14.67 -39.35 -16.76
C LEU A 317 -13.17 -39.20 -17.02
N LYS A 318 -12.75 -39.56 -18.24
CA LYS A 318 -11.33 -39.55 -18.62
C LYS A 318 -10.84 -38.12 -18.81
N VAL A 319 -10.01 -37.67 -17.87
CA VAL A 319 -9.11 -36.52 -18.06
C VAL A 319 -8.05 -36.93 -19.09
N ASN A 320 -7.82 -36.07 -20.07
CA ASN A 320 -6.83 -36.28 -21.13
C ASN A 320 -5.48 -35.67 -20.74
N GLU A 321 -5.51 -34.39 -20.37
CA GLU A 321 -4.33 -33.62 -19.96
C GLU A 321 -4.74 -32.53 -18.95
N THR A 322 -3.78 -32.11 -18.13
CA THR A 322 -3.94 -31.05 -17.13
C THR A 322 -2.79 -30.07 -17.31
N VAL A 323 -3.09 -28.79 -17.54
CA VAL A 323 -2.09 -27.77 -17.92
C VAL A 323 -2.15 -26.56 -16.98
N LEU A 324 -1.01 -26.19 -16.40
CA LEU A 324 -0.84 -24.94 -15.66
C LEU A 324 -0.36 -23.82 -16.58
N TRP A 325 -1.10 -22.72 -16.65
CA TRP A 325 -0.82 -21.55 -17.47
C TRP A 325 -0.33 -20.40 -16.59
N ALA A 326 0.98 -20.29 -16.41
CA ALA A 326 1.59 -19.32 -15.48
C ALA A 326 1.12 -17.87 -15.70
N ALA A 327 0.99 -17.42 -16.96
CA ALA A 327 0.60 -16.05 -17.31
C ALA A 327 -0.84 -15.66 -16.92
N THR A 328 -1.73 -16.63 -16.70
CA THR A 328 -3.11 -16.40 -16.22
C THR A 328 -3.37 -17.06 -14.87
N GLN A 329 -2.39 -17.77 -14.31
CA GLN A 329 -2.51 -18.57 -13.08
C GLN A 329 -3.63 -19.63 -13.15
N PHE A 330 -3.97 -20.09 -14.36
CA PHE A 330 -5.03 -21.07 -14.59
C PHE A 330 -4.51 -22.51 -14.59
N LEU A 331 -5.26 -23.38 -13.90
CA LEU A 331 -5.27 -24.81 -14.10
C LEU A 331 -6.37 -25.15 -15.11
N VAL A 332 -6.01 -25.79 -16.23
CA VAL A 332 -6.94 -26.21 -17.28
C VAL A 332 -6.94 -27.73 -17.36
N VAL A 333 -8.06 -28.34 -16.97
CA VAL A 333 -8.30 -29.79 -17.03
C VAL A 333 -9.06 -30.09 -18.32
N ARG A 334 -8.44 -30.81 -19.27
CA ARG A 334 -9.06 -31.13 -20.57
C ARG A 334 -9.56 -32.56 -20.62
N LEU A 335 -10.65 -32.78 -21.36
CA LEU A 335 -11.43 -34.02 -21.36
C LEU A 335 -11.56 -34.59 -22.79
N ASP A 336 -11.49 -35.92 -22.92
CA ASP A 336 -11.69 -36.59 -24.21
C ASP A 336 -13.14 -36.50 -24.70
N CYS A 337 -14.08 -36.30 -23.79
CA CYS A 337 -15.52 -36.21 -24.06
C CYS A 337 -16.09 -34.81 -23.76
N LEU A 338 -17.26 -34.52 -24.29
CA LEU A 338 -18.01 -33.28 -24.08
C LEU A 338 -18.90 -33.42 -22.83
N LEU A 339 -18.73 -32.52 -21.86
CA LEU A 339 -19.63 -32.40 -20.70
C LEU A 339 -21.00 -31.91 -21.15
N VAL A 340 -22.05 -32.36 -20.45
CA VAL A 340 -23.42 -31.85 -20.56
C VAL A 340 -23.72 -30.94 -19.37
N PRO A 341 -24.73 -30.07 -19.43
CA PRO A 341 -25.19 -29.33 -18.26
C PRO A 341 -25.63 -30.29 -17.13
N GLY A 342 -25.07 -30.11 -15.93
CA GLY A 342 -25.21 -31.08 -14.84
C GLY A 342 -24.33 -30.79 -13.63
N VAL A 343 -24.40 -31.65 -12.61
CA VAL A 343 -23.60 -31.56 -11.38
C VAL A 343 -22.48 -32.59 -11.43
N TYR A 344 -21.24 -32.13 -11.21
CA TYR A 344 -20.02 -32.94 -11.27
C TYR A 344 -19.17 -32.73 -10.01
N ASP A 345 -18.42 -33.76 -9.61
CA ASP A 345 -17.39 -33.68 -8.59
C ASP A 345 -16.01 -33.76 -9.26
N LEU A 346 -15.20 -32.71 -9.11
CA LEU A 346 -13.81 -32.64 -9.56
C LEU A 346 -12.87 -32.90 -8.39
N HIS A 347 -12.19 -34.04 -8.38
CA HIS A 347 -11.21 -34.40 -7.35
C HIS A 347 -9.80 -34.09 -7.85
N ILE A 348 -9.02 -33.36 -7.05
CA ILE A 348 -7.61 -33.05 -7.34
C ILE A 348 -6.78 -33.37 -6.10
N SER A 349 -5.66 -34.08 -6.26
CA SER A 349 -4.61 -34.16 -5.24
C SER A 349 -3.36 -33.39 -5.67
N PHE A 350 -2.71 -32.71 -4.72
CA PHE A 350 -1.66 -31.76 -5.01
C PHE A 350 -0.61 -31.68 -3.89
N THR A 351 0.57 -31.17 -4.25
CA THR A 351 1.69 -30.89 -3.34
C THR A 351 2.22 -29.48 -3.61
N GLY A 352 2.49 -28.70 -2.57
CA GLY A 352 3.05 -27.35 -2.67
C GLY A 352 3.98 -27.03 -1.50
N SER A 353 4.31 -25.75 -1.35
CA SER A 353 5.16 -25.25 -0.27
C SER A 353 4.41 -24.26 0.61
N LEU A 354 4.68 -24.29 1.91
CA LEU A 354 4.27 -23.24 2.84
C LEU A 354 5.23 -22.06 2.63
N LEU A 355 4.74 -21.03 1.94
CA LEU A 355 5.52 -19.83 1.64
C LEU A 355 5.97 -19.11 2.93
N THR A 356 6.98 -18.24 2.82
CA THR A 356 7.43 -17.36 3.91
C THR A 356 7.04 -15.90 3.67
N GLU A 357 6.42 -15.57 2.53
CA GLU A 357 6.06 -14.21 2.10
C GLU A 357 4.69 -13.71 2.64
N GLY A 358 4.15 -14.32 3.70
CA GLY A 358 2.89 -13.86 4.31
C GLY A 358 1.63 -13.96 3.45
N ARG A 359 1.65 -14.71 2.34
CA ARG A 359 0.56 -14.83 1.35
C ARG A 359 0.25 -16.30 1.04
N GLY A 360 -1.00 -16.59 0.69
CA GLY A 360 -1.46 -17.98 0.51
C GLY A 360 -1.61 -18.69 1.85
N LEU A 361 -1.33 -20.00 1.89
CA LEU A 361 -1.13 -20.74 3.14
C LEU A 361 0.38 -20.73 3.42
N PHE A 362 0.80 -19.86 4.32
CA PHE A 362 2.20 -19.56 4.61
C PHE A 362 2.60 -20.06 6.00
N ARG A 363 3.91 -20.07 6.29
CA ARG A 363 4.43 -20.36 7.62
C ARG A 363 5.45 -19.32 8.08
N PHE A 364 5.63 -19.24 9.38
CA PHE A 364 6.82 -18.66 10.00
C PHE A 364 7.16 -19.39 11.31
N ALA A 365 8.32 -19.08 11.86
CA ALA A 365 8.81 -19.61 13.12
C ALA A 365 8.95 -18.47 14.14
N TYR A 366 8.74 -18.77 15.42
CA TYR A 366 8.98 -17.81 16.50
C TYR A 366 9.65 -18.49 17.71
N LYS A 367 10.14 -17.67 18.63
CA LYS A 367 10.69 -18.14 19.91
C LYS A 367 9.64 -18.04 21.01
N SER A 368 9.35 -19.18 21.62
CA SER A 368 8.60 -19.29 22.87
C SER A 368 9.43 -18.78 24.06
N THR A 369 8.80 -18.55 25.21
CA THR A 369 9.45 -18.08 26.45
C THR A 369 10.52 -19.04 26.99
N ASP A 370 10.39 -20.33 26.70
CA ASP A 370 11.39 -21.39 26.95
C ASP A 370 12.52 -21.43 25.91
N ASN A 371 12.57 -20.46 24.98
CA ASN A 371 13.48 -20.39 23.83
C ASN A 371 13.35 -21.57 22.84
N THR A 372 12.29 -22.39 22.91
CA THR A 372 12.00 -23.36 21.85
C THR A 372 11.55 -22.63 20.59
N THR A 373 11.92 -23.17 19.42
CA THR A 373 11.43 -22.67 18.13
C THR A 373 10.08 -23.31 17.85
N ARG A 374 9.01 -22.53 17.92
CA ARG A 374 7.65 -22.92 17.57
C ARG A 374 7.33 -22.49 16.14
N TYR A 375 6.36 -23.16 15.50
CA TYR A 375 5.99 -22.93 14.11
C TYR A 375 4.47 -22.74 13.98
N ILE A 376 4.07 -21.83 13.11
CA ILE A 376 2.67 -21.62 12.74
C ILE A 376 2.54 -21.71 11.22
N ALA A 377 1.49 -22.39 10.75
CA ALA A 377 0.95 -22.20 9.41
C ALA A 377 -0.36 -21.42 9.50
N THR A 378 -0.56 -20.44 8.62
CA THR A 378 -1.72 -19.54 8.61
C THR A 378 -1.98 -18.96 7.22
N THR A 379 -3.10 -18.27 7.03
CA THR A 379 -3.63 -17.87 5.71
C THR A 379 -3.84 -16.36 5.56
N LYS A 380 -3.42 -15.79 4.43
CA LYS A 380 -4.00 -14.54 3.85
C LYS A 380 -4.25 -14.82 2.37
N PHE A 381 -5.53 -14.95 2.01
CA PHE A 381 -5.96 -15.34 0.67
C PHE A 381 -6.44 -14.17 -0.20
N GLU A 382 -6.75 -13.03 0.39
CA GLU A 382 -7.17 -11.84 -0.34
C GLU A 382 -5.99 -11.12 -1.03
N PRO A 383 -6.14 -10.65 -2.28
CA PRO A 383 -7.34 -10.79 -3.13
C PRO A 383 -7.38 -12.11 -3.91
N THR A 384 -6.22 -12.60 -4.35
CA THR A 384 -6.12 -13.70 -5.33
C THR A 384 -5.04 -14.71 -4.94
N TYR A 385 -5.02 -15.11 -3.66
CA TYR A 385 -3.99 -15.99 -3.09
C TYR A 385 -4.56 -17.31 -2.53
N ALA A 386 -5.87 -17.56 -2.55
CA ALA A 386 -6.39 -18.91 -2.23
C ALA A 386 -5.84 -19.96 -3.21
N ARG A 387 -5.65 -19.57 -4.47
CA ARG A 387 -4.97 -20.34 -5.53
C ARG A 387 -3.54 -20.80 -5.22
N LEU A 388 -2.88 -20.25 -4.19
CA LEU A 388 -1.56 -20.71 -3.70
C LEU A 388 -1.68 -21.87 -2.69
N ALA A 389 -2.83 -22.04 -2.05
CA ALA A 389 -3.07 -23.06 -1.03
C ALA A 389 -3.83 -24.28 -1.56
N PHE A 390 -4.75 -24.09 -2.51
CA PHE A 390 -5.48 -25.18 -3.17
C PHE A 390 -6.01 -24.76 -4.55
N PRO A 391 -6.17 -25.69 -5.52
CA PRO A 391 -6.84 -25.40 -6.78
C PRO A 391 -8.30 -24.99 -6.56
N CYS A 392 -8.71 -23.81 -7.02
CA CYS A 392 -10.06 -23.29 -6.79
C CYS A 392 -10.52 -22.26 -7.83
N PHE A 393 -11.83 -22.04 -7.87
CA PHE A 393 -12.48 -20.96 -8.63
C PHE A 393 -12.26 -19.63 -7.91
N ASP A 394 -11.01 -19.14 -7.91
CA ASP A 394 -10.55 -18.03 -7.08
C ASP A 394 -10.98 -16.64 -7.61
N GLU A 395 -12.29 -16.39 -7.62
CA GLU A 395 -12.95 -15.11 -7.91
C GLU A 395 -14.09 -14.85 -6.90
N PRO A 396 -14.32 -13.59 -6.45
CA PRO A 396 -15.28 -13.31 -5.37
C PRO A 396 -16.74 -13.65 -5.71
N ALA A 397 -17.13 -13.67 -6.99
CA ALA A 397 -18.47 -14.07 -7.43
C ALA A 397 -18.75 -15.59 -7.29
N MET A 398 -17.72 -16.43 -7.21
CA MET A 398 -17.85 -17.89 -7.30
C MET A 398 -18.05 -18.55 -5.92
N LYS A 399 -19.05 -18.06 -5.16
CA LYS A 399 -19.34 -18.47 -3.77
C LYS A 399 -19.78 -19.94 -3.63
N ALA A 400 -19.15 -20.63 -2.67
CA ALA A 400 -19.38 -22.04 -2.34
C ALA A 400 -19.37 -22.29 -0.82
N SER A 401 -19.89 -23.42 -0.37
CA SER A 401 -19.65 -23.92 0.99
C SER A 401 -18.31 -24.64 1.09
N TYR A 402 -17.69 -24.64 2.27
CA TYR A 402 -16.42 -25.30 2.52
C TYR A 402 -16.57 -26.27 3.69
N LYS A 403 -16.26 -27.55 3.47
CA LYS A 403 -16.04 -28.52 4.54
C LYS A 403 -14.55 -28.77 4.65
N VAL A 404 -13.96 -28.57 5.82
CA VAL A 404 -12.51 -28.53 6.00
C VAL A 404 -12.04 -29.69 6.88
N ARG A 405 -10.96 -30.36 6.47
CA ARG A 405 -10.17 -31.26 7.31
C ARG A 405 -8.71 -30.80 7.30
N LEU A 406 -8.23 -30.37 8.47
CA LEU A 406 -6.89 -29.81 8.65
C LEU A 406 -6.06 -30.76 9.51
N VAL A 407 -4.91 -31.19 9.01
CA VAL A 407 -4.01 -32.10 9.74
C VAL A 407 -3.00 -31.29 10.55
N LYS A 408 -2.87 -31.62 11.83
CA LYS A 408 -1.93 -31.00 12.79
C LYS A 408 -1.05 -32.06 13.46
N PRO A 409 0.06 -31.69 14.13
CA PRO A 409 0.77 -32.59 15.03
C PRO A 409 -0.17 -33.16 16.11
N ALA A 410 0.00 -34.43 16.48
CA ALA A 410 -0.85 -35.05 17.51
C ALA A 410 -0.60 -34.56 18.95
N SER A 411 0.40 -33.69 19.16
CA SER A 411 0.58 -32.99 20.43
C SER A 411 -0.68 -32.21 20.81
N GLN A 412 -1.00 -32.19 22.12
CA GLN A 412 -2.08 -31.38 22.67
C GLN A 412 -1.73 -29.88 22.70
N GLU A 413 -0.44 -29.53 22.61
CA GLU A 413 0.01 -28.13 22.48
C GLU A 413 -0.46 -27.50 21.17
N TYR A 414 -0.52 -28.28 20.08
CA TYR A 414 -0.94 -27.78 18.77
C TYR A 414 -2.45 -27.84 18.60
N ILE A 415 -3.06 -26.72 18.23
CA ILE A 415 -4.46 -26.61 17.83
C ILE A 415 -4.59 -26.52 16.30
N ALA A 416 -5.82 -26.66 15.81
CA ALA A 416 -6.19 -26.37 14.44
C ALA A 416 -7.44 -25.48 14.46
N LEU A 417 -7.44 -24.38 13.71
CA LEU A 417 -8.56 -23.45 13.60
C LEU A 417 -8.96 -23.27 12.14
N SER A 418 -10.25 -23.08 11.89
CA SER A 418 -10.81 -22.69 10.60
C SER A 418 -12.08 -21.85 10.81
N ASN A 419 -12.79 -21.50 9.74
CA ASN A 419 -13.95 -20.60 9.73
C ASN A 419 -15.10 -21.05 10.66
N SER A 420 -15.28 -22.35 10.85
CA SER A 420 -16.45 -22.98 11.50
C SER A 420 -16.07 -23.82 12.73
N ASP A 421 -17.05 -24.44 13.39
CA ASP A 421 -16.83 -25.29 14.57
C ASP A 421 -16.15 -26.61 14.22
N VAL A 422 -15.34 -27.14 15.14
CA VAL A 422 -14.80 -28.51 15.07
C VAL A 422 -15.96 -29.52 15.24
N LEU A 423 -16.14 -30.36 14.22
CA LEU A 423 -17.10 -31.47 14.22
C LEU A 423 -16.53 -32.73 14.88
N GLY A 424 -15.22 -32.95 14.76
CA GLY A 424 -14.54 -34.10 15.34
C GLY A 424 -13.05 -34.12 15.01
N GLN A 425 -12.31 -35.07 15.57
CA GLN A 425 -10.89 -35.23 15.29
C GLN A 425 -10.43 -36.69 15.46
N VAL A 426 -9.50 -37.11 14.61
CA VAL A 426 -8.97 -38.49 14.56
C VAL A 426 -7.45 -38.45 14.54
N THR A 427 -6.81 -39.13 15.49
CA THR A 427 -5.35 -39.25 15.60
C THR A 427 -4.88 -40.56 14.99
N ASP A 428 -3.94 -40.47 14.05
CA ASP A 428 -3.16 -41.60 13.57
C ASP A 428 -1.89 -41.74 14.42
N THR A 429 -1.79 -42.85 15.13
CA THR A 429 -0.66 -43.17 16.02
C THR A 429 0.57 -43.67 15.28
N ALA A 430 0.46 -44.06 13.99
CA ALA A 430 1.59 -44.45 13.17
C ALA A 430 2.35 -43.26 12.59
N THR A 431 1.64 -42.18 12.24
CA THR A 431 2.23 -40.91 11.76
C THR A 431 2.39 -39.85 12.85
N ASN A 432 1.76 -40.03 14.01
CA ASN A 432 1.69 -39.04 15.11
C ASN A 432 1.06 -37.71 14.67
N LEU A 433 0.02 -37.80 13.84
CA LEU A 433 -0.76 -36.67 13.31
C LEU A 433 -2.23 -36.78 13.72
N THR A 434 -2.90 -35.64 13.86
CA THR A 434 -4.35 -35.56 14.12
C THR A 434 -5.01 -34.82 12.96
N THR A 435 -5.99 -35.46 12.32
CA THR A 435 -6.90 -34.78 11.39
C THR A 435 -8.05 -34.18 12.19
N VAL A 436 -8.22 -32.87 12.12
CA VAL A 436 -9.36 -32.14 12.71
C VAL A 436 -10.37 -31.85 11.61
N GLU A 437 -11.61 -32.30 11.78
CA GLU A 437 -12.71 -32.10 10.85
C GLU A 437 -13.62 -30.97 11.36
N PHE A 438 -13.92 -30.02 10.48
CA PHE A 438 -14.78 -28.87 10.75
C PHE A 438 -16.16 -29.05 10.12
N THR A 439 -17.14 -28.39 10.73
CA THR A 439 -18.51 -28.25 10.20
C THR A 439 -18.49 -27.47 8.87
N GLU A 440 -19.46 -27.72 7.99
CA GLU A 440 -19.51 -27.07 6.67
C GLU A 440 -19.97 -25.61 6.78
N THR A 441 -19.25 -24.69 6.12
CA THR A 441 -19.56 -23.26 6.15
C THR A 441 -20.83 -22.89 5.40
N VAL A 442 -21.36 -21.69 5.66
CA VAL A 442 -22.26 -21.01 4.72
C VAL A 442 -21.56 -20.75 3.37
N LYS A 443 -22.32 -20.36 2.34
CA LYS A 443 -21.73 -19.97 1.05
C LYS A 443 -20.92 -18.68 1.18
N MET A 444 -19.63 -18.75 0.84
CA MET A 444 -18.67 -17.66 0.92
C MET A 444 -17.64 -17.70 -0.23
N SER A 445 -16.87 -16.62 -0.37
CA SER A 445 -15.84 -16.44 -1.40
C SER A 445 -14.55 -17.20 -1.06
N SER A 446 -13.74 -17.57 -2.06
CA SER A 446 -12.47 -18.29 -1.88
C SER A 446 -11.51 -17.58 -0.91
N TYR A 447 -11.42 -16.26 -1.03
CA TYR A 447 -10.50 -15.41 -0.26
C TYR A 447 -10.81 -15.37 1.25
N LEU A 448 -12.02 -15.81 1.66
CA LEU A 448 -12.48 -15.80 3.05
C LEU A 448 -12.19 -17.09 3.81
N ALA A 449 -11.82 -18.17 3.12
CA ALA A 449 -11.41 -19.41 3.77
C ALA A 449 -10.13 -19.20 4.59
N ALA A 450 -10.07 -19.79 5.79
CA ALA A 450 -8.91 -19.68 6.69
C ALA A 450 -8.54 -21.01 7.32
N PHE A 451 -7.24 -21.27 7.43
CA PHE A 451 -6.68 -22.51 7.98
C PHE A 451 -5.46 -22.17 8.83
N ILE A 452 -5.52 -22.46 10.13
CA ILE A 452 -4.41 -22.15 11.05
C ILE A 452 -4.03 -23.41 11.84
N VAL A 453 -2.73 -23.69 11.91
CA VAL A 453 -2.13 -24.71 12.78
C VAL A 453 -1.00 -24.06 13.57
N CYS A 454 -1.17 -23.97 14.88
CA CYS A 454 -0.26 -23.29 15.81
C CYS A 454 -0.40 -23.87 17.22
N ASP A 455 0.46 -23.43 18.13
CA ASP A 455 0.45 -23.69 19.57
C ASP A 455 0.06 -22.43 20.38
N PHE A 456 -0.99 -21.75 19.93
CA PHE A 456 -1.56 -20.57 20.60
C PHE A 456 -2.64 -20.97 21.61
N GLU A 457 -2.79 -20.14 22.64
CA GLU A 457 -3.84 -20.28 23.65
C GLU A 457 -5.07 -19.44 23.30
N LYS A 458 -6.21 -19.82 23.87
CA LYS A 458 -7.48 -19.07 23.82
C LYS A 458 -7.66 -18.32 25.14
N ASP A 459 -8.13 -17.07 25.11
CA ASP A 459 -8.55 -16.41 26.36
C ASP A 459 -9.71 -17.20 26.98
N GLN A 460 -9.71 -17.30 28.31
CA GLN A 460 -10.70 -18.01 29.10
C GLN A 460 -11.89 -17.11 29.50
N GLU A 461 -11.84 -15.81 29.22
CA GLU A 461 -13.00 -14.92 29.35
C GLU A 461 -14.10 -15.30 28.35
N ASN A 462 -15.26 -15.72 28.90
CA ASN A 462 -16.38 -16.19 28.09
C ASN A 462 -17.27 -15.03 27.63
N LYS A 463 -16.96 -14.45 26.46
CA LYS A 463 -17.91 -13.59 25.73
C LYS A 463 -18.88 -14.43 24.91
N THR A 464 -20.18 -14.13 25.03
CA THR A 464 -21.24 -14.77 24.24
C THR A 464 -22.19 -13.69 23.72
N MET A 465 -22.37 -13.61 22.40
CA MET A 465 -23.31 -12.70 21.75
C MET A 465 -24.74 -12.84 22.28
N SER A 466 -25.57 -11.82 22.09
CA SER A 466 -27.03 -11.86 22.35
C SER A 466 -27.75 -13.00 21.61
N SER A 467 -27.15 -13.55 20.56
CA SER A 467 -27.61 -14.73 19.80
C SER A 467 -27.21 -16.09 20.40
N GLY A 468 -26.48 -16.11 21.53
CA GLY A 468 -25.98 -17.34 22.16
C GLY A 468 -24.67 -17.88 21.57
N LYS A 469 -24.03 -17.14 20.67
CA LYS A 469 -22.80 -17.55 19.95
C LYS A 469 -21.54 -17.04 20.65
N PRO A 470 -20.46 -17.84 20.79
CA PRO A 470 -19.24 -17.40 21.45
C PRO A 470 -18.45 -16.40 20.60
N VAL A 471 -17.80 -15.46 21.29
CA VAL A 471 -16.70 -14.65 20.74
C VAL A 471 -15.44 -15.05 21.50
N ASN A 472 -14.41 -15.50 20.78
CA ASN A 472 -13.13 -15.92 21.35
C ASN A 472 -11.99 -15.08 20.76
N ILE A 473 -10.86 -15.04 21.48
CA ILE A 473 -9.61 -14.51 20.97
C ILE A 473 -8.46 -15.48 21.29
N TYR A 474 -7.51 -15.57 20.38
CA TYR A 474 -6.34 -16.45 20.44
C TYR A 474 -5.04 -15.66 20.32
N ALA A 475 -4.03 -16.02 21.10
CA ALA A 475 -2.69 -15.41 21.06
C ALA A 475 -1.63 -16.40 21.55
N ARG A 476 -0.35 -16.03 21.39
CA ARG A 476 0.75 -16.69 22.11
C ARG A 476 0.51 -16.60 23.63
N HIS A 477 0.89 -17.63 24.38
CA HIS A 477 0.72 -17.72 25.84
C HIS A 477 1.16 -16.42 26.55
N GLU A 478 2.35 -15.91 26.23
CA GLU A 478 2.94 -14.69 26.79
C GLU A 478 2.30 -13.37 26.32
N GLN A 479 1.23 -13.43 25.52
CA GLN A 479 0.43 -12.29 25.07
C GLN A 479 -1.06 -12.42 25.39
N ILE A 480 -1.51 -13.53 25.97
CA ILE A 480 -2.94 -13.82 26.14
C ILE A 480 -3.65 -12.77 27.01
N ASP A 481 -2.95 -12.28 28.06
CA ASP A 481 -3.46 -11.24 28.95
C ASP A 481 -3.74 -9.90 28.26
N ASN A 482 -3.09 -9.61 27.12
CA ASN A 482 -3.22 -8.37 26.34
C ASN A 482 -4.38 -8.41 25.33
N THR A 483 -5.14 -9.50 25.27
CA THR A 483 -6.22 -9.68 24.26
C THR A 483 -7.57 -9.08 24.69
N LYS A 484 -7.72 -8.73 25.98
CA LYS A 484 -9.02 -8.38 26.61
C LYS A 484 -9.70 -7.15 26.01
N GLU A 485 -8.94 -6.16 25.56
CA GLU A 485 -9.50 -4.96 24.93
C GLU A 485 -10.19 -5.32 23.61
N ALA A 486 -9.48 -5.99 22.70
CA ALA A 486 -10.04 -6.46 21.44
C ALA A 486 -11.20 -7.44 21.64
N LEU A 487 -11.16 -8.30 22.67
CA LEU A 487 -12.27 -9.18 23.01
C LEU A 487 -13.52 -8.42 23.48
N ASN A 488 -13.37 -7.32 24.23
CA ASN A 488 -14.47 -6.42 24.59
C ASN A 488 -15.04 -5.69 23.36
N VAL A 489 -14.16 -5.11 22.52
CA VAL A 489 -14.55 -4.41 21.29
C VAL A 489 -15.27 -5.34 20.32
N ALA A 490 -14.72 -6.53 20.06
CA ALA A 490 -15.33 -7.51 19.16
C ALA A 490 -16.70 -7.96 19.64
N TYR A 491 -16.85 -8.22 20.94
CA TYR A 491 -18.13 -8.53 21.56
C TYR A 491 -19.14 -7.38 21.41
N TYR A 492 -18.72 -6.12 21.59
CA TYR A 492 -19.61 -4.98 21.44
C TYR A 492 -20.01 -4.77 19.97
N ALA A 493 -19.03 -4.65 19.08
CA ALA A 493 -19.21 -4.37 17.66
C ALA A 493 -20.09 -5.42 16.96
N VAL A 494 -19.87 -6.73 17.21
CA VAL A 494 -20.66 -7.77 16.54
C VAL A 494 -22.13 -7.80 16.99
N ASN A 495 -22.42 -7.41 18.24
CA ASN A 495 -23.80 -7.23 18.70
C ASN A 495 -24.39 -5.94 18.13
N PHE A 496 -23.65 -4.82 18.16
CA PHE A 496 -24.06 -3.54 17.56
C PHE A 496 -24.40 -3.69 16.08
N TYR A 497 -23.59 -4.37 15.28
CA TYR A 497 -23.88 -4.59 13.86
C TYR A 497 -25.09 -5.51 13.63
N ALA A 498 -25.24 -6.59 14.41
CA ALA A 498 -26.42 -7.45 14.33
C ALA A 498 -27.72 -6.67 14.66
N ASP A 499 -27.65 -5.75 15.63
CA ASP A 499 -28.76 -4.88 15.99
C ASP A 499 -28.97 -3.70 15.03
N TYR A 500 -27.93 -3.07 14.49
CA TYR A 500 -28.05 -1.95 13.55
C TYR A 500 -28.59 -2.44 12.21
N PHE A 501 -28.03 -3.52 11.65
CA PHE A 501 -28.51 -4.12 10.41
C PHE A 501 -29.76 -4.99 10.57
N LYS A 502 -30.21 -5.29 11.80
CA LYS A 502 -31.32 -6.22 12.10
C LYS A 502 -31.19 -7.58 11.37
N ILE A 503 -29.96 -8.05 11.24
CA ILE A 503 -29.59 -9.32 10.58
C ILE A 503 -28.59 -10.04 11.50
N PRO A 504 -28.92 -11.23 12.04
CA PRO A 504 -28.04 -11.93 12.98
C PRO A 504 -26.78 -12.46 12.28
N TYR A 505 -25.65 -12.41 12.99
CA TYR A 505 -24.40 -13.03 12.56
C TYR A 505 -24.59 -14.53 12.26
N PRO A 506 -24.23 -15.05 11.07
CA PRO A 506 -24.69 -16.37 10.62
C PRO A 506 -23.78 -17.54 11.01
N MET A 507 -22.45 -17.37 10.98
CA MET A 507 -21.48 -18.40 11.39
C MET A 507 -21.63 -18.77 12.87
N PRO A 508 -21.24 -19.99 13.33
CA PRO A 508 -21.55 -20.44 14.69
C PRO A 508 -20.80 -19.68 15.80
N LYS A 509 -19.62 -19.14 15.49
CA LYS A 509 -18.68 -18.49 16.42
C LYS A 509 -17.93 -17.36 15.73
N VAL A 510 -17.38 -16.43 16.52
CA VAL A 510 -16.40 -15.44 16.07
C VAL A 510 -15.09 -15.73 16.80
N ASP A 511 -14.04 -16.12 16.08
CA ASP A 511 -12.69 -16.14 16.62
C ASP A 511 -11.88 -14.96 16.08
N LEU A 512 -11.05 -14.36 16.93
CA LEU A 512 -9.99 -13.42 16.59
C LEU A 512 -8.64 -14.09 16.88
N ILE A 513 -7.58 -13.82 16.10
CA ILE A 513 -6.24 -14.35 16.40
C ILE A 513 -5.13 -13.33 16.14
N ALA A 514 -4.23 -13.18 17.14
CA ALA A 514 -3.09 -12.27 17.12
C ALA A 514 -1.85 -12.95 16.51
N ILE A 515 -1.52 -12.64 15.26
CA ILE A 515 -0.45 -13.26 14.47
C ILE A 515 0.83 -12.39 14.53
N PRO A 516 1.99 -12.95 14.96
CA PRO A 516 3.25 -12.19 15.05
C PRO A 516 3.82 -11.65 13.74
N ASP A 517 3.70 -12.37 12.63
CA ASP A 517 4.12 -11.90 11.31
C ASP A 517 2.92 -11.91 10.37
N PHE A 518 2.44 -10.72 9.99
CA PHE A 518 1.26 -10.53 9.16
C PHE A 518 1.42 -9.29 8.26
N VAL A 519 1.18 -9.49 6.96
CA VAL A 519 1.44 -8.49 5.89
C VAL A 519 0.37 -7.40 5.78
N SER A 520 -0.72 -7.52 6.53
CA SER A 520 -1.82 -6.55 6.61
C SER A 520 -2.04 -6.14 8.07
N GLY A 521 -2.90 -5.15 8.34
CA GLY A 521 -3.36 -4.87 9.70
C GLY A 521 -4.19 -6.04 10.24
N ALA A 522 -5.18 -6.45 9.46
CA ALA A 522 -6.01 -7.63 9.68
C ALA A 522 -6.58 -8.20 8.35
N MET A 523 -7.57 -9.09 8.43
CA MET A 523 -8.25 -9.79 7.32
C MET A 523 -9.53 -10.47 7.83
N GLU A 524 -10.64 -10.29 7.12
CA GLU A 524 -11.99 -10.52 7.62
C GLU A 524 -12.47 -11.99 7.59
N ASN A 525 -11.54 -12.94 7.56
CA ASN A 525 -11.80 -14.36 7.34
C ASN A 525 -13.00 -14.86 8.17
N TRP A 526 -14.07 -15.29 7.51
CA TRP A 526 -15.39 -15.36 8.14
C TRP A 526 -15.43 -16.35 9.31
N GLY A 527 -15.50 -15.84 10.54
CA GLY A 527 -15.49 -16.64 11.77
C GLY A 527 -14.10 -16.96 12.34
N LEU A 528 -13.01 -16.56 11.69
CA LEU A 528 -11.63 -16.68 12.18
C LEU A 528 -10.80 -15.48 11.69
N ILE A 529 -11.07 -14.31 12.25
CA ILE A 529 -10.48 -13.04 11.85
C ILE A 529 -9.02 -12.99 12.28
N THR A 530 -8.11 -12.68 11.35
CA THR A 530 -6.66 -12.70 11.60
C THR A 530 -6.11 -11.28 11.70
N PHE A 531 -5.33 -10.99 12.74
CA PHE A 531 -4.75 -9.68 13.01
C PHE A 531 -3.24 -9.74 13.13
N ARG A 532 -2.54 -8.65 12.81
CA ARG A 532 -1.17 -8.38 13.27
C ARG A 532 -1.19 -8.11 14.78
N GLU A 533 -0.16 -8.52 15.52
CA GLU A 533 -0.05 -8.26 16.98
C GLU A 533 -0.32 -6.78 17.34
N THR A 534 0.19 -5.83 16.55
CA THR A 534 0.03 -4.38 16.74
C THR A 534 -1.36 -3.83 16.43
N SER A 535 -2.29 -4.67 15.97
CA SER A 535 -3.66 -4.28 15.58
C SER A 535 -4.74 -4.94 16.46
N VAL A 536 -4.34 -5.70 17.48
CA VAL A 536 -5.28 -6.44 18.35
C VAL A 536 -4.82 -6.58 19.81
N LEU A 537 -3.52 -6.51 20.11
CA LEU A 537 -3.01 -6.65 21.48
C LEU A 537 -2.86 -5.28 22.15
N PHE A 538 -3.49 -5.13 23.31
CA PHE A 538 -3.46 -3.92 24.14
C PHE A 538 -2.96 -4.23 25.56
N ASP A 539 -1.80 -3.65 25.88
CA ASP A 539 -1.20 -3.64 27.22
C ASP A 539 -1.49 -2.28 27.90
N PRO A 540 -2.31 -2.22 28.96
CA PRO A 540 -2.73 -0.97 29.59
C PRO A 540 -1.61 -0.24 30.37
N VAL A 541 -0.43 -0.83 30.51
CA VAL A 541 0.77 -0.22 31.15
C VAL A 541 1.74 0.31 30.09
N GLU A 542 1.76 -0.30 28.90
CA GLU A 542 2.73 -0.02 27.85
C GLU A 542 2.15 0.69 26.61
N ASN A 543 0.83 0.71 26.43
CA ASN A 543 0.17 1.22 25.22
C ASN A 543 -0.56 2.56 25.47
N SER A 544 -0.56 3.43 24.46
CA SER A 544 -1.16 4.76 24.54
C SER A 544 -2.68 4.73 24.31
N LYS A 545 -3.35 5.85 24.59
CA LYS A 545 -4.74 6.07 24.14
C LYS A 545 -4.88 6.11 22.62
N GLY A 546 -3.81 6.49 21.89
CA GLY A 546 -3.74 6.31 20.44
C GLY A 546 -3.68 4.83 20.02
N ASN A 547 -2.92 3.99 20.74
CA ASN A 547 -2.92 2.55 20.50
C ASN A 547 -4.28 1.91 20.80
N GLN A 548 -4.93 2.31 21.90
CA GLN A 548 -6.26 1.80 22.26
C GLN A 548 -7.28 2.08 21.14
N GLU A 549 -7.33 3.31 20.64
CA GLU A 549 -8.26 3.70 19.58
C GLU A 549 -8.00 2.95 18.26
N ALA A 550 -6.76 2.88 17.79
CA ALA A 550 -6.41 2.20 16.54
C ALA A 550 -6.65 0.67 16.57
N ILE A 551 -6.50 0.05 17.75
CA ILE A 551 -6.87 -1.36 17.97
C ILE A 551 -8.39 -1.50 17.90
N SER A 552 -9.13 -0.66 18.62
CA SER A 552 -10.61 -0.69 18.60
C SER A 552 -11.16 -0.46 17.19
N GLU A 553 -10.58 0.46 16.43
CA GLU A 553 -10.91 0.75 15.02
C GLU A 553 -10.67 -0.47 14.13
N THR A 554 -9.47 -1.07 14.18
CA THR A 554 -9.18 -2.24 13.35
C THR A 554 -10.14 -3.39 13.67
N VAL A 555 -10.37 -3.69 14.95
CA VAL A 555 -11.32 -4.74 15.36
C VAL A 555 -12.75 -4.42 14.91
N ALA A 556 -13.18 -3.16 14.98
CA ALA A 556 -14.49 -2.73 14.53
C ALA A 556 -14.68 -2.81 13.00
N HIS A 557 -13.64 -2.50 12.21
CA HIS A 557 -13.61 -2.64 10.74
C HIS A 557 -13.78 -4.12 10.34
N GLU A 558 -12.96 -5.01 10.90
CA GLU A 558 -13.04 -6.46 10.64
C GLU A 558 -14.41 -7.05 11.01
N LEU A 559 -15.01 -6.60 12.12
CA LEU A 559 -16.36 -7.07 12.50
C LEU A 559 -17.47 -6.51 11.60
N ALA A 560 -17.28 -5.37 10.92
CA ALA A 560 -18.24 -4.84 9.96
C ALA A 560 -18.28 -5.66 8.67
N HIS A 561 -17.12 -6.14 8.21
CA HIS A 561 -17.00 -7.00 7.04
C HIS A 561 -17.81 -8.30 7.13
N MET A 562 -18.14 -8.77 8.34
CA MET A 562 -19.06 -9.88 8.57
C MET A 562 -20.42 -9.70 7.87
N TRP A 563 -20.82 -8.46 7.60
CA TRP A 563 -21.94 -8.09 6.72
C TRP A 563 -21.45 -7.53 5.37
N PHE A 564 -20.55 -6.54 5.37
CA PHE A 564 -20.01 -5.85 4.17
C PHE A 564 -18.69 -6.45 3.69
N GLY A 565 -18.77 -7.59 3.01
CA GLY A 565 -17.63 -8.34 2.47
C GLY A 565 -17.89 -9.84 2.52
N ASN A 566 -18.43 -10.31 3.64
CA ASN A 566 -18.69 -11.73 3.86
C ASN A 566 -20.12 -12.15 3.46
N LEU A 567 -21.12 -11.55 4.12
CA LEU A 567 -22.53 -11.84 3.85
C LEU A 567 -22.93 -11.36 2.45
N VAL A 568 -22.65 -10.10 2.14
CA VAL A 568 -22.72 -9.53 0.79
C VAL A 568 -21.31 -9.14 0.39
N THR A 569 -20.84 -9.63 -0.75
CA THR A 569 -19.51 -9.35 -1.30
C THR A 569 -19.66 -8.54 -2.59
N MET A 570 -18.72 -7.68 -2.93
CA MET A 570 -18.63 -7.14 -4.29
C MET A 570 -18.58 -8.27 -5.34
N LYS A 571 -19.20 -8.07 -6.51
CA LYS A 571 -19.21 -9.08 -7.60
C LYS A 571 -17.84 -9.21 -8.26
N TRP A 572 -17.11 -8.10 -8.38
CA TRP A 572 -15.73 -8.05 -8.84
C TRP A 572 -15.00 -6.91 -8.12
N TRP A 573 -13.66 -6.94 -8.13
CA TRP A 573 -12.81 -5.97 -7.43
C TRP A 573 -13.01 -4.51 -7.89
N THR A 574 -13.58 -4.27 -9.09
CA THR A 574 -14.04 -2.93 -9.52
C THR A 574 -15.01 -2.27 -8.52
N ASP A 575 -15.75 -3.06 -7.74
CA ASP A 575 -16.69 -2.60 -6.70
C ASP A 575 -16.14 -2.81 -5.26
N LEU A 576 -14.81 -2.97 -5.07
CA LEU A 576 -14.16 -3.25 -3.76
C LEU A 576 -14.60 -2.31 -2.62
N TRP A 577 -14.88 -1.04 -2.93
CA TRP A 577 -15.35 -0.05 -1.95
C TRP A 577 -16.67 -0.45 -1.25
N LEU A 578 -17.47 -1.35 -1.83
CA LEU A 578 -18.68 -1.92 -1.19
C LEU A 578 -18.35 -2.80 0.02
N ASN A 579 -17.13 -3.33 0.11
CA ASN A 579 -16.58 -3.95 1.31
C ASN A 579 -15.92 -2.85 2.16
N GLU A 580 -14.84 -2.26 1.64
CA GLU A 580 -13.85 -1.51 2.44
C GLU A 580 -14.38 -0.16 2.93
N GLY A 581 -14.94 0.66 2.04
CA GLY A 581 -15.55 1.94 2.41
C GLY A 581 -16.70 1.77 3.39
N PHE A 582 -17.46 0.67 3.30
CA PHE A 582 -18.50 0.34 4.27
C PHE A 582 -17.94 -0.13 5.61
N ALA A 583 -16.90 -0.96 5.62
CA ALA A 583 -16.28 -1.41 6.87
C ALA A 583 -15.64 -0.25 7.64
N THR A 584 -14.92 0.64 6.95
CA THR A 584 -14.31 1.84 7.52
C THR A 584 -15.36 2.82 8.07
N PHE A 585 -16.46 3.07 7.34
CA PHE A 585 -17.59 3.85 7.84
C PHE A 585 -18.26 3.19 9.06
N MET A 586 -18.56 1.90 9.00
CA MET A 586 -19.26 1.20 10.07
C MET A 586 -18.41 1.06 11.35
N ALA A 587 -17.08 0.98 11.23
CA ALA A 587 -16.16 1.06 12.36
C ALA A 587 -16.40 2.36 13.16
N GLN A 588 -16.38 3.52 12.48
CA GLN A 588 -16.68 4.82 13.07
C GLN A 588 -18.07 4.87 13.74
N LYS A 589 -19.11 4.34 13.08
CA LYS A 589 -20.46 4.26 13.67
C LYS A 589 -20.48 3.43 14.96
N SER A 590 -19.75 2.32 15.03
CA SER A 590 -19.72 1.45 16.22
C SER A 590 -18.87 2.02 17.35
N LEU A 591 -17.71 2.62 17.05
CA LEU A 591 -16.83 3.23 18.05
C LEU A 591 -17.49 4.43 18.72
N SER A 592 -18.14 5.32 17.97
CA SER A 592 -18.86 6.46 18.55
C SER A 592 -20.09 6.06 19.37
N HIS A 593 -20.63 4.85 19.17
CA HIS A 593 -21.68 4.29 20.03
C HIS A 593 -21.10 3.68 21.32
N MET A 594 -19.93 3.04 21.22
CA MET A 594 -19.21 2.39 22.34
C MET A 594 -18.51 3.39 23.28
N HIS A 595 -17.92 4.44 22.70
CA HIS A 595 -17.13 5.46 23.40
C HIS A 595 -17.58 6.89 23.02
N PRO A 596 -18.76 7.35 23.50
CA PRO A 596 -19.24 8.72 23.25
C PRO A 596 -18.30 9.83 23.78
N ASP A 597 -17.36 9.49 24.66
CA ASP A 597 -16.34 10.40 25.22
C ASP A 597 -15.09 10.58 24.33
N TRP A 598 -14.98 9.83 23.23
CA TRP A 598 -13.84 9.91 22.30
C TRP A 598 -14.04 10.89 21.13
N ASP A 599 -15.24 11.46 20.97
CA ASP A 599 -15.63 12.33 19.84
C ASP A 599 -15.18 11.79 18.46
N TYR A 600 -15.24 10.46 18.31
CA TYR A 600 -14.59 9.75 17.20
C TYR A 600 -15.19 10.10 15.83
N ASN A 601 -16.45 10.53 15.78
CA ASN A 601 -17.07 11.13 14.59
C ASN A 601 -16.24 12.30 14.04
N ASN A 602 -15.83 13.24 14.89
CA ASN A 602 -15.07 14.41 14.43
C ASN A 602 -13.62 14.05 14.10
N GLN A 603 -13.00 13.11 14.84
CA GLN A 603 -11.67 12.59 14.52
C GLN A 603 -11.65 11.96 13.12
N PHE A 604 -12.58 11.04 12.84
CA PHE A 604 -12.74 10.40 11.53
C PHE A 604 -12.86 11.39 10.35
N ILE A 605 -13.59 12.50 10.51
CA ILE A 605 -13.71 13.49 9.43
C ILE A 605 -12.36 14.19 9.17
N VAL A 606 -11.48 14.37 10.16
CA VAL A 606 -10.12 14.88 9.93
C VAL A 606 -9.19 13.81 9.38
N ASP A 607 -9.04 12.69 10.09
CA ASP A 607 -8.11 11.60 9.80
C ASP A 607 -8.39 10.95 8.44
N THR A 608 -9.68 10.74 8.11
CA THR A 608 -10.13 10.11 6.87
C THR A 608 -10.51 11.17 5.82
N MET A 609 -11.59 11.93 6.03
CA MET A 609 -12.16 12.76 4.95
C MET A 609 -11.28 13.94 4.53
N LEU A 610 -10.84 14.79 5.47
CA LEU A 610 -10.00 15.95 5.14
C LEU A 610 -8.61 15.56 4.62
N SER A 611 -8.13 14.37 5.00
CA SER A 611 -6.89 13.75 4.55
C SER A 611 -6.96 13.30 3.07
N ILE A 612 -7.94 12.49 2.69
CA ILE A 612 -8.06 11.94 1.31
C ILE A 612 -8.30 13.03 0.26
N LEU A 613 -8.93 14.16 0.63
CA LEU A 613 -9.08 15.35 -0.21
C LEU A 613 -7.72 15.98 -0.63
N LYS A 614 -6.58 15.50 -0.13
CA LYS A 614 -5.26 15.85 -0.64
C LYS A 614 -4.91 15.03 -1.89
N LEU A 615 -4.91 13.70 -1.79
CA LEU A 615 -4.55 12.80 -2.90
C LEU A 615 -5.58 12.87 -4.04
N ASP A 616 -6.87 12.95 -3.73
CA ASP A 616 -7.91 13.03 -4.77
C ASP A 616 -7.93 14.39 -5.51
N SER A 617 -7.10 15.36 -5.08
CA SER A 617 -6.89 16.63 -5.79
C SER A 617 -5.81 16.57 -6.89
N GLU A 618 -5.16 15.42 -7.06
CA GLU A 618 -4.09 15.19 -8.04
C GLU A 618 -4.64 14.57 -9.34
N LEU A 619 -3.93 14.74 -10.46
CA LEU A 619 -4.29 14.14 -11.75
C LEU A 619 -4.05 12.62 -11.78
N SER A 620 -3.21 12.11 -10.87
CA SER A 620 -2.91 10.69 -10.72
C SER A 620 -3.91 9.90 -9.83
N SER A 621 -4.99 10.53 -9.33
CA SER A 621 -6.11 9.85 -8.66
C SER A 621 -6.95 8.99 -9.61
N HIS A 622 -7.85 8.14 -9.08
CA HIS A 622 -8.81 7.33 -9.82
C HIS A 622 -10.26 7.46 -9.28
N PRO A 623 -11.29 7.02 -10.03
CA PRO A 623 -12.64 6.87 -9.50
C PRO A 623 -12.71 5.81 -8.39
N VAL A 624 -13.78 5.83 -7.59
CA VAL A 624 -14.04 4.79 -6.57
C VAL A 624 -14.39 3.45 -7.25
N LEU A 625 -15.10 3.48 -8.39
CA LEU A 625 -15.22 2.32 -9.27
C LEU A 625 -14.09 2.34 -10.29
N GLN A 626 -13.01 1.62 -10.00
CA GLN A 626 -11.85 1.50 -10.88
C GLN A 626 -11.82 0.13 -11.56
N GLU A 627 -11.87 0.11 -12.89
CA GLU A 627 -11.78 -1.14 -13.66
C GLU A 627 -10.42 -1.81 -13.50
N VAL A 628 -10.41 -3.08 -13.07
CA VAL A 628 -9.20 -3.87 -12.80
C VAL A 628 -9.31 -5.29 -13.35
N SER A 629 -8.17 -5.88 -13.74
CA SER A 629 -8.13 -7.19 -14.39
C SER A 629 -6.98 -8.10 -13.93
N SER A 630 -5.73 -7.61 -13.83
CA SER A 630 -4.61 -8.42 -13.34
C SER A 630 -4.54 -8.44 -11.81
N PRO A 631 -3.89 -9.45 -11.20
CA PRO A 631 -3.61 -9.45 -9.76
C PRO A 631 -2.93 -8.17 -9.28
N ASP A 632 -1.97 -7.61 -10.03
CA ASP A 632 -1.28 -6.38 -9.65
C ASP A 632 -2.21 -5.16 -9.64
N GLN A 633 -3.13 -5.06 -10.62
CA GLN A 633 -4.15 -4.00 -10.65
C GLN A 633 -5.16 -4.15 -9.51
N ILE A 634 -5.54 -5.39 -9.17
CA ILE A 634 -6.41 -5.67 -8.04
C ILE A 634 -5.72 -5.29 -6.73
N THR A 635 -4.44 -5.64 -6.55
CA THR A 635 -3.60 -5.22 -5.41
C THR A 635 -3.43 -3.69 -5.34
N GLU A 636 -3.33 -3.01 -6.50
CA GLU A 636 -3.12 -1.57 -6.61
C GLU A 636 -4.30 -0.77 -6.00
N ILE A 637 -5.54 -1.19 -6.24
CA ILE A 637 -6.78 -0.48 -5.80
C ILE A 637 -7.18 -0.73 -4.34
N PHE A 638 -6.43 -1.52 -3.56
CA PHE A 638 -6.58 -1.51 -2.09
C PHE A 638 -5.91 -0.24 -1.54
N ASP A 639 -6.45 0.93 -1.87
CA ASP A 639 -5.84 2.24 -1.69
C ASP A 639 -6.75 3.19 -0.88
N THR A 640 -6.25 4.38 -0.58
CA THR A 640 -7.00 5.38 0.19
C THR A 640 -8.25 5.91 -0.54
N ILE A 641 -8.38 5.72 -1.87
CA ILE A 641 -9.65 5.98 -2.57
C ILE A 641 -10.71 4.91 -2.24
N SER A 642 -10.37 3.61 -2.25
CA SER A 642 -11.34 2.55 -1.93
C SER A 642 -11.85 2.58 -0.49
N TYR A 643 -10.99 2.95 0.47
CA TYR A 643 -11.32 3.02 1.90
C TYR A 643 -11.80 4.42 2.29
N ASP A 644 -10.92 5.43 2.22
CA ASP A 644 -11.15 6.76 2.80
C ASP A 644 -12.15 7.58 1.99
N LYS A 645 -12.02 7.63 0.65
CA LYS A 645 -13.03 8.27 -0.20
C LYS A 645 -14.33 7.47 -0.21
N GLY A 646 -14.25 6.13 -0.27
CA GLY A 646 -15.40 5.23 -0.20
C GLY A 646 -16.26 5.47 1.04
N SER A 647 -15.66 5.49 2.23
CA SER A 647 -16.34 5.79 3.50
C SER A 647 -16.79 7.26 3.61
N SER A 648 -16.00 8.21 3.13
CA SER A 648 -16.37 9.64 3.12
C SER A 648 -17.61 9.94 2.27
N VAL A 649 -17.78 9.29 1.11
CA VAL A 649 -19.02 9.46 0.32
C VAL A 649 -20.21 8.74 0.95
N ILE A 650 -19.98 7.74 1.83
CA ILE A 650 -21.05 7.11 2.63
C ILE A 650 -21.51 8.04 3.76
N VAL A 651 -20.62 8.79 4.43
CA VAL A 651 -21.01 9.82 5.40
C VAL A 651 -21.95 10.84 4.77
N MET A 652 -21.61 11.34 3.58
CA MET A 652 -22.45 12.29 2.83
C MET A 652 -23.81 11.69 2.43
N LEU A 653 -23.82 10.41 2.06
CA LEU A 653 -25.04 9.65 1.72
C LEU A 653 -25.96 9.47 2.93
N GLU A 654 -25.41 9.11 4.10
CA GLU A 654 -26.17 9.07 5.35
C GLU A 654 -26.69 10.47 5.71
N ALA A 655 -25.86 11.52 5.58
CA ALA A 655 -26.20 12.88 5.94
C ALA A 655 -27.41 13.43 5.16
N PHE A 656 -27.55 13.16 3.86
CA PHE A 656 -28.72 13.62 3.10
C PHE A 656 -29.93 12.67 3.20
N MET A 657 -29.75 11.37 3.46
CA MET A 657 -30.86 10.44 3.67
C MET A 657 -31.47 10.51 5.08
N GLY A 658 -30.64 10.82 6.07
CA GLY A 658 -30.89 10.62 7.49
C GLY A 658 -30.61 9.17 7.90
N GLU A 659 -29.82 8.98 8.97
CA GLU A 659 -29.42 7.67 9.55
C GLU A 659 -30.59 6.67 9.62
N ASP A 660 -31.72 7.11 10.16
CA ASP A 660 -32.90 6.27 10.39
C ASP A 660 -33.49 5.70 9.08
N LYS A 661 -33.25 6.34 7.93
CA LYS A 661 -33.64 5.83 6.60
C LYS A 661 -32.50 5.07 5.92
N PHE A 662 -31.28 5.59 6.02
CA PHE A 662 -30.08 4.97 5.50
C PHE A 662 -29.91 3.53 6.03
N ALA A 663 -30.00 3.34 7.35
CA ALA A 663 -29.95 2.02 7.99
C ALA A 663 -31.03 1.05 7.47
N LYS A 664 -32.24 1.53 7.17
CA LYS A 664 -33.34 0.72 6.61
C LYS A 664 -33.07 0.30 5.16
N GLY A 665 -32.40 1.15 4.37
CA GLY A 665 -31.92 0.79 3.04
C GLY A 665 -30.74 -0.18 3.06
N LEU A 666 -29.81 -0.03 4.01
CA LEU A 666 -28.73 -1.02 4.23
C LEU A 666 -29.27 -2.39 4.67
N HIS A 667 -30.25 -2.41 5.58
CA HIS A 667 -30.97 -3.64 5.94
C HIS A 667 -31.59 -4.32 4.71
N THR A 668 -32.23 -3.55 3.83
CA THR A 668 -32.86 -4.05 2.60
C THR A 668 -31.84 -4.59 1.59
N TYR A 669 -30.72 -3.88 1.40
CA TYR A 669 -29.57 -4.33 0.60
C TYR A 669 -29.02 -5.66 1.11
N LEU A 670 -28.63 -5.70 2.39
CA LEU A 670 -28.03 -6.88 3.02
C LEU A 670 -28.98 -8.09 3.00
N ASN A 671 -30.27 -7.90 3.29
CA ASN A 671 -31.24 -9.01 3.22
C ASN A 671 -31.50 -9.51 1.80
N THR A 672 -31.43 -8.65 0.79
CA THR A 672 -31.67 -9.02 -0.61
C THR A 672 -30.47 -9.76 -1.23
N HIS A 673 -29.25 -9.40 -0.84
CA HIS A 673 -28.01 -9.93 -1.43
C HIS A 673 -27.27 -10.95 -0.54
N GLN A 674 -27.80 -11.32 0.63
CA GLN A 674 -27.15 -12.26 1.56
C GLN A 674 -26.72 -13.59 0.91
N TYR A 675 -25.51 -14.04 1.24
CA TYR A 675 -24.81 -15.20 0.68
C TYR A 675 -24.58 -15.16 -0.84
N ARG A 676 -24.68 -13.97 -1.44
CA ARG A 676 -24.44 -13.69 -2.86
C ARG A 676 -23.49 -12.50 -2.98
N ASN A 677 -23.50 -11.88 -4.15
CA ASN A 677 -22.72 -10.70 -4.48
C ASN A 677 -23.63 -9.55 -4.97
N ALA A 678 -23.05 -8.36 -5.05
CA ALA A 678 -23.72 -7.15 -5.54
C ALA A 678 -22.76 -6.29 -6.40
N GLU A 679 -23.34 -5.44 -7.24
CA GLU A 679 -22.67 -4.31 -7.89
C GLU A 679 -23.14 -3.00 -7.26
N THR A 680 -22.41 -1.89 -7.44
CA THR A 680 -22.79 -0.57 -6.89
C THR A 680 -24.23 -0.14 -7.23
N ALA A 681 -24.74 -0.55 -8.40
CA ALA A 681 -26.11 -0.26 -8.83
C ALA A 681 -27.20 -0.96 -7.99
N ASP A 682 -26.87 -2.05 -7.30
CA ASP A 682 -27.79 -2.78 -6.42
C ASP A 682 -27.95 -2.07 -5.06
N LEU A 683 -26.87 -1.48 -4.55
CA LEU A 683 -26.90 -0.62 -3.37
C LEU A 683 -27.78 0.61 -3.61
N TRP A 684 -27.58 1.32 -4.73
CA TRP A 684 -28.41 2.47 -5.10
C TRP A 684 -29.89 2.10 -5.19
N ARG A 685 -30.22 0.96 -5.82
CA ARG A 685 -31.59 0.46 -5.93
C ARG A 685 -32.23 0.16 -4.56
N SER A 686 -31.43 -0.37 -3.63
CA SER A 686 -31.87 -0.73 -2.27
C SER A 686 -32.08 0.50 -1.37
N LEU A 687 -31.35 1.59 -1.63
CA LEU A 687 -31.46 2.87 -0.90
C LEU A 687 -32.56 3.78 -1.46
N GLN A 688 -32.92 3.65 -2.75
CA GLN A 688 -33.81 4.57 -3.45
C GLN A 688 -35.21 4.71 -2.83
N ASP A 689 -35.79 3.61 -2.34
CA ASP A 689 -37.10 3.62 -1.67
C ASP A 689 -37.08 4.38 -0.31
N TYR A 690 -35.88 4.66 0.22
CA TYR A 690 -35.65 5.36 1.48
C TYR A 690 -35.09 6.78 1.28
N ALA A 691 -34.95 7.25 0.04
CA ALA A 691 -34.42 8.57 -0.27
C ALA A 691 -35.30 9.73 0.25
N PRO A 692 -34.77 10.97 0.31
CA PRO A 692 -35.62 12.17 0.41
C PRO A 692 -36.50 12.35 -0.84
N PRO A 693 -37.67 13.02 -0.74
CA PRO A 693 -38.54 13.26 -1.88
C PRO A 693 -37.82 13.98 -3.03
N ASN A 694 -37.97 13.45 -4.25
CA ASN A 694 -37.34 13.94 -5.49
C ASN A 694 -35.81 13.76 -5.58
N VAL A 695 -35.17 13.00 -4.68
CA VAL A 695 -33.75 12.64 -4.79
C VAL A 695 -33.59 11.28 -5.48
N ASP A 696 -32.89 11.27 -6.61
CA ASP A 696 -32.41 10.05 -7.27
C ASP A 696 -31.01 9.70 -6.73
N VAL A 697 -30.93 8.61 -5.97
CA VAL A 697 -29.68 8.16 -5.31
C VAL A 697 -28.64 7.75 -6.34
N ALA A 698 -29.06 7.16 -7.46
CA ALA A 698 -28.13 6.76 -8.52
C ALA A 698 -27.62 7.99 -9.29
N LYS A 699 -28.49 8.97 -9.61
CA LYS A 699 -28.08 10.25 -10.23
C LYS A 699 -27.03 10.95 -9.37
N VAL A 700 -27.27 11.06 -8.06
CA VAL A 700 -26.35 11.70 -7.11
C VAL A 700 -25.04 10.90 -7.03
N MET A 701 -25.10 9.65 -6.56
CA MET A 701 -23.92 8.93 -6.10
C MET A 701 -23.01 8.43 -7.23
N ASP A 702 -23.51 8.17 -8.44
CA ASP A 702 -22.62 7.89 -9.58
C ASP A 702 -21.68 9.06 -9.89
N THR A 703 -22.06 10.32 -9.62
CA THR A 703 -21.16 11.47 -9.80
C THR A 703 -20.01 11.48 -8.79
N TRP A 704 -20.18 10.82 -7.65
CA TRP A 704 -19.18 10.73 -6.60
C TRP A 704 -18.29 9.49 -6.71
N THR A 705 -18.81 8.38 -7.24
CA THR A 705 -18.08 7.11 -7.32
C THR A 705 -17.48 6.82 -8.70
N ARG A 706 -18.04 7.32 -9.80
CA ARG A 706 -17.59 7.01 -11.19
C ARG A 706 -16.72 8.08 -11.86
N GLN A 707 -16.22 9.05 -11.10
CA GLN A 707 -15.16 9.96 -11.55
C GLN A 707 -14.17 10.23 -10.41
N MET A 708 -12.90 10.41 -10.78
CA MET A 708 -11.83 10.87 -9.88
C MET A 708 -12.08 12.32 -9.44
N GLY A 709 -11.53 12.71 -8.29
CA GLY A 709 -11.64 14.07 -7.77
C GLY A 709 -12.99 14.42 -7.16
N PHE A 710 -13.04 15.69 -6.75
CA PHE A 710 -14.15 16.33 -6.04
C PHE A 710 -14.24 17.82 -6.43
N PRO A 711 -15.34 18.53 -6.10
CA PRO A 711 -15.48 19.95 -6.39
C PRO A 711 -14.92 20.85 -5.29
N VAL A 712 -14.52 22.06 -5.69
CA VAL A 712 -14.59 23.24 -4.84
C VAL A 712 -15.92 23.95 -5.09
N VAL A 713 -16.59 24.34 -4.01
CA VAL A 713 -17.79 25.19 -4.03
C VAL A 713 -17.37 26.61 -3.65
N THR A 714 -17.50 27.55 -4.57
CA THR A 714 -17.15 28.96 -4.36
C THR A 714 -18.39 29.78 -4.01
N VAL A 715 -18.35 30.43 -2.84
CA VAL A 715 -19.42 31.25 -2.24
C VAL A 715 -19.13 32.73 -2.49
N THR A 716 -20.01 33.40 -3.22
CA THR A 716 -19.94 34.86 -3.48
C THR A 716 -21.09 35.60 -2.79
N THR A 717 -20.76 36.62 -2.01
CA THR A 717 -21.71 37.50 -1.32
C THR A 717 -22.25 38.54 -2.31
N THR A 718 -23.57 38.57 -2.53
CA THR A 718 -24.23 39.52 -3.45
C THR A 718 -25.05 40.59 -2.74
N GLY A 719 -25.23 40.48 -1.42
CA GLY A 719 -25.84 41.48 -0.56
C GLY A 719 -26.03 40.97 0.86
N PRO A 720 -26.58 41.78 1.78
CA PRO A 720 -26.89 41.34 3.14
C PRO A 720 -27.80 40.11 3.13
N GLY A 721 -27.33 39.02 3.73
CA GLY A 721 -28.04 37.72 3.74
C GLY A 721 -28.16 37.03 2.38
N LYS A 722 -27.37 37.40 1.36
CA LYS A 722 -27.48 36.84 0.00
C LYS A 722 -26.16 36.32 -0.54
N TYR A 723 -26.16 35.05 -0.92
CA TYR A 723 -25.00 34.31 -1.38
C TYR A 723 -25.30 33.57 -2.68
N VAL A 724 -24.28 33.41 -3.52
CA VAL A 724 -24.32 32.65 -4.77
C VAL A 724 -23.21 31.61 -4.73
N LEU A 725 -23.59 30.34 -4.79
CA LEU A 725 -22.68 29.21 -4.83
C LEU A 725 -22.45 28.78 -6.27
N SER A 726 -21.25 28.28 -6.58
CA SER A 726 -20.89 27.70 -7.89
C SER A 726 -19.85 26.59 -7.72
N GLN A 727 -19.85 25.58 -8.58
CA GLN A 727 -18.95 24.41 -8.47
C GLN A 727 -17.91 24.35 -9.61
N LYS A 728 -16.72 23.82 -9.30
CA LYS A 728 -15.65 23.47 -10.25
C LYS A 728 -14.85 22.30 -9.67
N ARG A 729 -14.30 21.39 -10.49
CA ARG A 729 -13.29 20.42 -10.02
C ARG A 729 -12.16 21.15 -9.28
N PHE A 730 -11.86 20.71 -8.06
CA PHE A 730 -10.67 21.14 -7.35
C PHE A 730 -9.46 20.35 -7.84
N LEU A 731 -8.33 21.04 -7.99
CA LEU A 731 -7.01 20.47 -8.25
C LEU A 731 -6.01 21.26 -7.42
N SER A 732 -5.06 20.58 -6.77
CA SER A 732 -4.00 21.23 -5.97
C SER A 732 -3.04 22.04 -6.83
N ASN A 733 -2.80 21.61 -8.07
CA ASN A 733 -1.95 22.32 -9.03
C ASN A 733 -2.79 23.26 -9.92
N PRO A 734 -2.63 24.60 -9.82
CA PRO A 734 -3.47 25.55 -10.56
C PRO A 734 -3.20 25.65 -12.07
N GLU A 735 -2.15 24.99 -12.59
CA GLU A 735 -1.88 24.88 -14.04
C GLU A 735 -2.21 23.47 -14.58
N ALA A 736 -2.67 22.55 -13.73
CA ALA A 736 -3.10 21.23 -14.16
C ALA A 736 -4.28 21.36 -15.12
N THR A 737 -4.13 20.77 -16.31
CA THR A 737 -5.18 20.71 -17.33
C THR A 737 -5.74 19.29 -17.39
N TYR A 738 -7.06 19.20 -17.54
CA TYR A 738 -7.78 17.95 -17.74
C TYR A 738 -8.79 18.16 -18.87
N ASP A 739 -9.08 17.09 -19.62
CA ASP A 739 -10.15 17.08 -20.61
C ASP A 739 -11.47 16.71 -19.89
N PRO A 740 -12.50 17.57 -19.86
CA PRO A 740 -13.77 17.23 -19.22
C PRO A 740 -14.46 16.01 -19.83
N SER A 741 -14.21 15.70 -21.11
CA SER A 741 -14.86 14.59 -21.82
C SER A 741 -14.39 13.20 -21.38
N THR A 742 -13.32 13.10 -20.57
CA THR A 742 -12.92 11.84 -19.93
C THR A 742 -13.88 11.39 -18.83
N SER A 743 -14.71 12.31 -18.30
CA SER A 743 -15.82 11.98 -17.40
C SER A 743 -17.16 12.08 -18.11
N LYS A 744 -18.03 11.07 -17.93
CA LYS A 744 -19.44 11.14 -18.36
C LYS A 744 -20.25 12.28 -17.71
N TYR A 745 -19.69 12.92 -16.68
CA TYR A 745 -20.29 14.06 -15.96
C TYR A 745 -19.52 15.39 -16.15
N GLY A 746 -18.49 15.43 -17.00
CA GLY A 746 -17.74 16.65 -17.27
C GLY A 746 -16.95 17.20 -16.06
N TYR A 747 -16.74 16.40 -15.01
CA TYR A 747 -16.30 16.84 -13.68
C TYR A 747 -17.19 17.94 -13.09
N LYS A 748 -18.49 17.65 -13.08
CA LYS A 748 -19.48 18.25 -12.20
C LYS A 748 -20.10 17.17 -11.30
N TRP A 749 -20.65 17.60 -10.17
CA TRP A 749 -21.24 16.75 -9.14
C TRP A 749 -22.65 17.20 -8.78
N GLU A 750 -23.36 16.31 -8.11
CA GLU A 750 -24.68 16.53 -7.56
C GLU A 750 -24.51 16.75 -6.05
N ILE A 751 -24.48 18.01 -5.63
CA ILE A 751 -23.88 18.37 -4.33
C ILE A 751 -24.97 18.68 -3.29
N PRO A 752 -25.10 17.89 -2.21
CA PRO A 752 -25.84 18.30 -1.02
C PRO A 752 -25.07 19.42 -0.31
N ILE A 753 -25.78 20.49 0.04
CA ILE A 753 -25.21 21.71 0.63
C ILE A 753 -25.85 21.92 2.00
N PHE A 754 -25.13 21.55 3.07
CA PHE A 754 -25.53 21.87 4.44
C PHE A 754 -24.94 23.22 4.87
N ILE A 755 -25.74 24.06 5.54
CA ILE A 755 -25.32 25.39 5.98
C ILE A 755 -25.47 25.60 7.49
N ALA A 756 -24.67 26.50 8.05
CA ALA A 756 -24.87 27.12 9.35
C ALA A 756 -24.59 28.62 9.28
N THR A 757 -25.13 29.40 10.22
CA THR A 757 -25.04 30.86 10.23
C THR A 757 -24.82 31.41 11.64
N SER A 758 -24.43 32.68 11.74
CA SER A 758 -24.29 33.40 13.02
C SER A 758 -25.57 33.54 13.86
N VAL A 759 -26.74 33.16 13.34
CA VAL A 759 -28.03 33.23 14.04
C VAL A 759 -28.73 31.87 14.17
N SER A 760 -28.35 30.89 13.35
CA SER A 760 -28.92 29.53 13.38
C SER A 760 -27.89 28.48 12.97
N LYS A 761 -27.75 27.44 13.82
CA LYS A 761 -27.08 26.16 13.51
C LYS A 761 -28.11 25.12 13.04
N SER A 762 -29.10 25.55 12.24
CA SER A 762 -30.09 24.65 11.64
C SER A 762 -29.45 23.86 10.51
N TYR A 763 -29.56 22.53 10.57
CA TYR A 763 -28.97 21.62 9.58
C TYR A 763 -29.80 21.61 8.27
N GLU A 764 -29.78 22.74 7.57
CA GLU A 764 -30.58 22.98 6.36
C GLU A 764 -29.89 22.45 5.10
N LEU A 765 -30.57 21.55 4.39
CA LEU A 765 -30.13 20.98 3.13
C LEU A 765 -30.61 21.81 1.93
N TYR A 766 -29.67 22.46 1.26
CA TYR A 766 -29.79 22.98 -0.10
C TYR A 766 -29.12 22.00 -1.07
N TRP A 767 -29.31 22.17 -2.38
CA TRP A 767 -28.78 21.20 -3.35
C TRP A 767 -28.41 21.87 -4.68
N LEU A 768 -27.21 21.56 -5.18
CA LEU A 768 -26.63 22.14 -6.39
C LEU A 768 -26.49 21.06 -7.46
N ASP A 769 -27.36 21.13 -8.47
CA ASP A 769 -27.45 20.17 -9.58
C ASP A 769 -26.22 20.26 -10.50
N SER A 770 -25.77 19.15 -11.07
CA SER A 770 -24.68 19.14 -12.07
C SER A 770 -25.03 19.93 -13.34
N THR A 771 -26.32 20.08 -13.69
CA THR A 771 -26.77 20.93 -14.80
C THR A 771 -26.75 22.43 -14.46
N GLN A 772 -26.79 22.81 -13.19
CA GLN A 772 -26.70 24.20 -12.77
C GLN A 772 -25.27 24.75 -12.92
N GLU A 773 -25.17 26.05 -13.18
CA GLU A 773 -23.91 26.80 -13.01
C GLU A 773 -23.80 27.39 -11.60
N LYS A 774 -24.95 27.74 -11.01
CA LYS A 774 -25.06 28.51 -9.78
C LYS A 774 -26.30 28.11 -8.97
N LEU A 775 -26.19 28.27 -7.65
CA LEU A 775 -27.27 28.15 -6.67
C LEU A 775 -27.34 29.43 -5.84
N ASP A 776 -28.50 30.08 -5.80
CA ASP A 776 -28.75 31.25 -4.96
C ASP A 776 -29.22 30.81 -3.56
N ILE A 777 -28.59 31.32 -2.51
CA ILE A 777 -28.99 31.13 -1.10
C ILE A 777 -29.34 32.49 -0.50
N THR A 778 -30.49 32.58 0.16
CA THR A 778 -30.93 33.77 0.90
C THR A 778 -31.28 33.39 2.33
N VAL A 779 -30.65 34.06 3.29
CA VAL A 779 -30.87 33.95 4.74
C VAL A 779 -31.27 35.32 5.30
N GLU A 780 -31.50 35.42 6.62
CA GLU A 780 -31.79 36.71 7.23
C GLU A 780 -30.66 37.73 7.03
N SER A 781 -30.99 39.01 6.83
CA SER A 781 -30.01 40.10 6.75
C SER A 781 -29.32 40.44 8.08
N SER A 782 -29.67 39.73 9.15
CA SER A 782 -29.03 39.74 10.47
C SER A 782 -27.75 38.88 10.50
N VAL A 783 -27.58 37.96 9.54
CA VAL A 783 -26.46 37.02 9.46
C VAL A 783 -25.14 37.74 9.20
N GLN A 784 -24.17 37.52 10.08
CA GLN A 784 -22.82 38.08 10.01
C GLN A 784 -21.86 37.18 9.24
N TRP A 785 -22.00 35.86 9.39
CA TRP A 785 -21.20 34.85 8.70
C TRP A 785 -22.07 33.63 8.33
N ILE A 786 -21.67 32.94 7.26
CA ILE A 786 -22.26 31.67 6.79
C ILE A 786 -21.15 30.63 6.66
N LYS A 787 -21.38 29.42 7.17
CA LYS A 787 -20.53 28.24 6.98
C LYS A 787 -21.26 27.28 6.06
N ILE A 788 -20.73 27.08 4.86
CA ILE A 788 -21.15 26.02 3.93
C ILE A 788 -20.39 24.73 4.28
N ASN A 789 -20.98 23.57 3.98
CA ASN A 789 -20.53 22.24 4.42
C ASN A 789 -20.48 22.14 5.95
N HIS A 790 -21.60 22.47 6.62
CA HIS A 790 -21.73 22.36 8.08
C HIS A 790 -21.42 20.92 8.55
N HIS A 791 -20.64 20.81 9.62
CA HIS A 791 -20.05 19.57 10.13
C HIS A 791 -19.13 18.82 9.15
N GLN A 792 -18.74 19.44 8.03
CA GLN A 792 -17.89 18.86 6.99
C GLN A 792 -18.39 17.47 6.50
N THR A 793 -19.70 17.34 6.38
CA THR A 793 -20.39 16.06 6.10
C THR A 793 -20.47 15.71 4.61
N SER A 794 -20.11 16.64 3.72
CA SER A 794 -20.16 16.44 2.26
C SER A 794 -18.76 16.51 1.63
N TYR A 795 -18.51 15.71 0.60
CA TYR A 795 -17.16 15.48 0.05
C TYR A 795 -16.68 16.61 -0.89
N PHE A 796 -16.60 17.84 -0.40
CA PHE A 796 -16.16 19.01 -1.18
C PHE A 796 -15.45 20.06 -0.32
N ARG A 797 -14.61 20.88 -0.97
CA ARG A 797 -13.93 22.03 -0.33
C ARG A 797 -14.70 23.32 -0.54
N THR A 798 -14.75 24.20 0.45
CA THR A 798 -15.45 25.48 0.34
C THR A 798 -14.47 26.65 0.20
N ASN A 799 -14.64 27.44 -0.86
CA ASN A 799 -14.00 28.76 -0.97
C ASN A 799 -15.03 29.87 -0.76
N TYR A 800 -14.64 30.95 -0.09
CA TYR A 800 -15.44 32.16 0.08
C TYR A 800 -14.79 33.34 -0.67
N ASP A 801 -15.55 34.40 -0.91
CA ASP A 801 -14.97 35.69 -1.28
C ASP A 801 -14.22 36.35 -0.11
N ASP A 802 -13.54 37.47 -0.39
CA ASP A 802 -12.78 38.22 0.61
C ASP A 802 -13.63 38.74 1.79
N ALA A 803 -14.95 38.88 1.62
CA ALA A 803 -15.87 39.29 2.68
C ALA A 803 -16.25 38.09 3.57
N GLY A 804 -16.64 36.97 2.98
CA GLY A 804 -16.96 35.73 3.69
C GLY A 804 -15.79 35.20 4.51
N TRP A 805 -14.58 35.14 3.92
CA TRP A 805 -13.37 34.78 4.67
C TRP A 805 -13.07 35.77 5.80
N SER A 806 -13.30 37.08 5.62
CA SER A 806 -13.08 38.06 6.69
C SER A 806 -14.09 37.91 7.83
N ALA A 807 -15.35 37.59 7.52
CA ALA A 807 -16.40 37.36 8.51
C ALA A 807 -16.12 36.10 9.35
N LEU A 808 -15.70 35.01 8.71
CA LEU A 808 -15.34 33.76 9.40
C LEU A 808 -14.10 33.91 10.27
N ILE A 809 -13.04 34.55 9.77
CA ILE A 809 -11.83 34.85 10.58
C ILE A 809 -12.17 35.78 11.75
N GLY A 810 -13.03 36.78 11.53
CA GLY A 810 -13.53 37.69 12.56
C GLY A 810 -14.29 36.95 13.68
N ALA A 811 -15.22 36.06 13.32
CA ALA A 811 -15.95 35.24 14.28
C ALA A 811 -15.02 34.36 15.11
N LEU A 812 -14.10 33.64 14.47
CA LEU A 812 -13.11 32.78 15.14
C LEU A 812 -12.19 33.56 16.10
N THR A 813 -11.81 34.78 15.72
CA THR A 813 -10.93 35.65 16.52
C THR A 813 -11.68 36.28 17.70
N GLN A 814 -12.99 36.52 17.57
CA GLN A 814 -13.85 37.04 18.64
C GLN A 814 -14.22 35.94 19.65
N ASP A 815 -14.72 34.81 19.15
CA ASP A 815 -15.12 33.64 19.94
C ASP A 815 -15.24 32.42 19.02
N ALA A 816 -14.21 31.57 19.05
CA ALA A 816 -14.17 30.35 18.25
C ALA A 816 -15.33 29.38 18.54
N THR A 817 -15.97 29.42 19.72
CA THR A 817 -17.07 28.49 20.07
C THR A 817 -18.36 28.76 19.30
N GLN A 818 -18.46 29.90 18.59
CA GLN A 818 -19.52 30.15 17.63
C GLN A 818 -19.55 29.13 16.48
N ILE A 819 -18.38 28.58 16.09
CA ILE A 819 -18.22 27.61 15.01
C ILE A 819 -17.76 26.27 15.59
N ASP A 820 -18.46 25.19 15.24
CA ASP A 820 -18.22 23.86 15.82
C ASP A 820 -16.84 23.31 15.45
N ALA A 821 -16.23 22.51 16.33
CA ALA A 821 -14.81 22.12 16.22
C ALA A 821 -14.41 21.57 14.84
N ILE A 822 -15.22 20.65 14.29
CA ILE A 822 -14.95 20.06 12.97
C ILE A 822 -15.13 21.06 11.81
N ASP A 823 -16.02 22.05 11.95
CA ASP A 823 -16.12 23.15 11.00
C ASP A 823 -14.89 24.05 11.04
N ARG A 824 -14.29 24.29 12.22
CA ARG A 824 -13.01 25.02 12.36
C ARG A 824 -11.85 24.24 11.73
N ALA A 825 -11.76 22.94 12.01
CA ALA A 825 -10.76 22.05 11.41
C ALA A 825 -10.82 22.04 9.88
N GLY A 826 -12.02 21.89 9.30
CA GLY A 826 -12.20 21.93 7.86
C GLY A 826 -11.98 23.31 7.24
N LEU A 827 -12.29 24.42 7.93
CA LEU A 827 -11.91 25.77 7.46
C LEU A 827 -10.39 25.93 7.35
N ILE A 828 -9.62 25.34 8.27
CA ILE A 828 -8.16 25.31 8.21
C ILE A 828 -7.68 24.45 7.02
N SER A 829 -8.20 23.23 6.88
CA SER A 829 -7.89 22.33 5.76
C SER A 829 -8.16 22.97 4.39
N ASP A 830 -9.32 23.63 4.24
CA ASP A 830 -9.70 24.34 3.02
C ASP A 830 -8.82 25.55 2.76
N ALA A 831 -8.58 26.42 3.75
CA ALA A 831 -7.78 27.62 3.55
C ALA A 831 -6.36 27.31 3.06
N PHE A 832 -5.68 26.32 3.65
CA PHE A 832 -4.34 25.92 3.19
C PHE A 832 -4.37 25.22 1.81
N SER A 833 -5.37 24.38 1.54
CA SER A 833 -5.52 23.73 0.23
C SER A 833 -5.84 24.74 -0.90
N LEU A 834 -6.66 25.75 -0.60
CA LEU A 834 -6.99 26.83 -1.53
C LEU A 834 -5.82 27.80 -1.74
N ALA A 835 -4.94 27.97 -0.74
CA ALA A 835 -3.72 28.74 -0.89
C ALA A 835 -2.68 28.04 -1.77
N ASP A 836 -2.55 26.71 -1.67
CA ASP A 836 -1.77 25.87 -2.61
C ASP A 836 -2.32 25.98 -4.04
N ALA A 837 -3.64 25.84 -4.19
CA ALA A 837 -4.33 25.94 -5.48
C ALA A 837 -4.47 27.38 -6.01
N GLN A 838 -3.80 28.38 -5.40
CA GLN A 838 -3.84 29.81 -5.77
C GLN A 838 -5.25 30.43 -5.85
N GLN A 839 -6.23 29.83 -5.17
CA GLN A 839 -7.61 30.32 -5.09
C GLN A 839 -7.83 31.33 -3.96
N ILE A 840 -6.96 31.33 -2.96
CA ILE A 840 -6.78 32.41 -1.98
C ILE A 840 -5.30 32.73 -1.80
N THR A 841 -4.97 33.83 -1.11
CA THR A 841 -3.58 34.14 -0.76
C THR A 841 -3.12 33.35 0.47
N TYR A 842 -1.81 33.04 0.53
CA TYR A 842 -1.24 32.41 1.72
C TYR A 842 -1.37 33.27 2.99
N GLY A 843 -1.34 34.60 2.84
CA GLY A 843 -1.62 35.52 3.94
C GLY A 843 -3.02 35.31 4.55
N ARG A 844 -4.03 35.00 3.72
CA ARG A 844 -5.40 34.71 4.20
C ARG A 844 -5.45 33.42 5.03
N ALA A 845 -4.78 32.36 4.59
CA ALA A 845 -4.70 31.09 5.33
C ALA A 845 -3.91 31.24 6.64
N LEU A 846 -2.86 32.06 6.64
CA LEU A 846 -2.08 32.36 7.84
C LEU A 846 -2.83 33.30 8.81
N ASP A 847 -3.59 34.27 8.31
CA ASP A 847 -4.47 35.12 9.13
C ASP A 847 -5.55 34.30 9.86
N LEU A 848 -6.07 33.23 9.23
CA LEU A 848 -6.97 32.28 9.88
C LEU A 848 -6.32 31.60 11.10
N THR A 849 -5.04 31.22 11.04
CA THR A 849 -4.36 30.54 12.17
C THR A 849 -4.21 31.38 13.44
N LYS A 850 -4.42 32.70 13.37
CA LYS A 850 -4.23 33.61 14.52
C LYS A 850 -5.15 33.33 15.70
N TYR A 851 -6.32 32.72 15.47
CA TYR A 851 -7.24 32.38 16.58
C TYR A 851 -6.73 31.22 17.44
N LEU A 852 -5.82 30.38 16.92
CA LEU A 852 -5.36 29.12 17.56
C LEU A 852 -4.68 29.34 18.92
N VAL A 853 -4.21 30.55 19.22
CA VAL A 853 -3.72 30.95 20.55
C VAL A 853 -4.74 30.71 21.68
N ASN A 854 -6.04 30.62 21.35
CA ASN A 854 -7.14 30.32 22.26
C ASN A 854 -7.75 28.91 22.08
N GLU A 855 -7.30 28.14 21.09
CA GLU A 855 -7.86 26.84 20.70
C GLU A 855 -7.48 25.72 21.69
N LYS A 856 -8.42 24.81 21.95
CA LYS A 856 -8.31 23.77 22.99
C LYS A 856 -8.90 22.42 22.59
N GLU A 857 -9.62 22.34 21.48
CA GLU A 857 -10.22 21.08 21.02
C GLU A 857 -9.23 20.31 20.13
N LEU A 858 -9.41 18.99 20.00
CA LEU A 858 -8.43 18.13 19.32
C LEU A 858 -8.40 18.38 17.81
N VAL A 859 -9.55 18.26 17.15
CA VAL A 859 -9.66 18.25 15.69
C VAL A 859 -9.22 19.55 14.98
N PRO A 860 -9.40 20.78 15.53
CA PRO A 860 -8.86 21.98 14.90
C PRO A 860 -7.34 22.08 15.06
N TRP A 861 -6.80 21.61 16.20
CA TRP A 861 -5.36 21.56 16.44
C TRP A 861 -4.66 20.55 15.52
N ASP A 862 -5.33 19.44 15.19
CA ASP A 862 -4.79 18.43 14.27
C ASP A 862 -4.75 18.92 12.81
N ALA A 863 -5.84 19.54 12.33
CA ALA A 863 -5.86 20.21 11.04
C ALA A 863 -4.79 21.34 10.95
N ALA A 864 -4.61 22.10 12.03
CA ALA A 864 -3.53 23.09 12.15
C ALA A 864 -2.13 22.45 12.17
N GLY A 865 -1.95 21.34 12.88
CA GLY A 865 -0.71 20.58 12.94
C GLY A 865 -0.29 20.04 11.59
N THR A 866 -1.24 19.49 10.82
CA THR A 866 -1.04 19.05 9.43
C THR A 866 -0.63 20.21 8.51
N ALA A 867 -1.24 21.37 8.65
CA ALA A 867 -0.87 22.57 7.90
C ALA A 867 0.54 23.10 8.26
N ILE A 868 0.86 23.18 9.56
CA ILE A 868 2.17 23.60 10.07
C ILE A 868 3.25 22.62 9.64
N ALA A 869 3.03 21.31 9.79
CA ALA A 869 3.96 20.27 9.36
C ALA A 869 4.21 20.30 7.83
N THR A 870 3.17 20.55 7.03
CA THR A 870 3.30 20.72 5.57
C THR A 870 4.14 21.96 5.24
N LEU A 871 3.96 23.08 5.95
CA LEU A 871 4.81 24.26 5.79
C LEU A 871 6.26 24.01 6.25
N LEU A 872 6.48 23.25 7.33
CA LEU A 872 7.84 22.90 7.80
C LEU A 872 8.57 21.97 6.82
N GLN A 873 7.87 21.02 6.20
CA GLN A 873 8.45 20.19 5.14
C GLN A 873 8.89 21.00 3.92
N ARG A 874 8.14 22.06 3.57
CA ARG A 874 8.45 22.97 2.46
C ARG A 874 9.48 24.04 2.83
N LEU A 875 9.52 24.49 4.08
CA LEU A 875 10.37 25.58 4.56
C LEU A 875 11.16 25.19 5.84
N PRO A 876 11.95 24.08 5.84
CA PRO A 876 12.56 23.53 7.05
C PRO A 876 13.62 24.44 7.70
N GLN A 877 14.10 25.44 6.97
CA GLN A 877 15.08 26.44 7.43
C GLN A 877 14.43 27.80 7.79
N SER A 878 13.09 27.89 7.82
CA SER A 878 12.37 29.14 8.12
C SER A 878 12.20 29.34 9.63
N GLU A 879 13.18 30.00 10.23
CA GLU A 879 13.11 30.45 11.63
C GLU A 879 11.90 31.37 11.94
N PRO A 880 11.40 32.23 11.02
CA PRO A 880 10.13 32.94 11.22
C PRO A 880 8.92 31.99 11.31
N LEU A 881 8.86 30.93 10.50
CA LEU A 881 7.79 29.93 10.58
C LEU A 881 7.78 29.23 11.94
N LYS A 882 8.97 28.80 12.40
CA LYS A 882 9.13 28.13 13.69
C LYS A 882 8.63 29.01 14.84
N LYS A 883 9.10 30.25 14.91
CA LYS A 883 8.72 31.23 15.95
C LYS A 883 7.22 31.51 15.97
N TYR A 884 6.62 31.74 14.80
CA TYR A 884 5.18 31.98 14.70
C TYR A 884 4.37 30.79 15.22
N ALA A 885 4.66 29.57 14.77
CA ALA A 885 3.93 28.38 15.21
C ALA A 885 4.18 28.04 16.70
N ILE A 886 5.39 28.23 17.23
CA ILE A 886 5.67 28.12 18.67
C ILE A 886 4.84 29.15 19.46
N SER A 887 4.64 30.37 18.94
CA SER A 887 3.84 31.39 19.61
C SER A 887 2.36 30.98 19.75
N LEU A 888 1.80 30.30 18.75
CA LEU A 888 0.44 29.74 18.78
C LEU A 888 0.32 28.56 19.76
N LEU A 889 1.34 27.68 19.80
CA LEU A 889 1.34 26.47 20.63
C LEU A 889 1.62 26.73 22.12
N LYS A 890 2.32 27.82 22.43
CA LYS A 890 2.77 28.11 23.80
C LYS A 890 1.67 28.06 24.87
N PRO A 891 0.44 28.59 24.67
CA PRO A 891 -0.63 28.49 25.65
C PRO A 891 -1.11 27.05 25.89
N ILE A 892 -1.38 26.29 24.82
CA ILE A 892 -1.92 24.93 24.94
C ILE A 892 -0.88 23.96 25.53
N VAL A 893 0.37 24.02 25.07
CA VAL A 893 1.50 23.24 25.63
C VAL A 893 1.71 23.53 27.12
N SER A 894 1.66 24.81 27.53
CA SER A 894 1.78 25.21 28.94
C SER A 894 0.64 24.66 29.82
N SER A 895 -0.54 24.44 29.24
CA SER A 895 -1.72 23.95 29.97
C SER A 895 -1.76 22.42 30.15
N LEU A 896 -1.22 21.67 29.18
CA LEU A 896 -1.29 20.19 29.18
C LEU A 896 -0.09 19.55 29.89
N THR A 897 1.08 20.19 29.87
CA THR A 897 2.33 19.71 30.52
C THR A 897 2.86 18.37 30.00
N TRP A 898 4.06 17.99 30.47
CA TRP A 898 4.79 16.77 30.10
C TRP A 898 4.45 15.53 30.94
N SER A 899 3.36 15.58 31.73
CA SER A 899 2.86 14.45 32.52
C SER A 899 1.34 14.38 32.38
N ALA A 900 0.80 13.17 32.25
CA ALA A 900 -0.64 12.97 32.26
C ALA A 900 -1.18 13.02 33.71
N GLY A 901 -2.28 13.75 33.90
CA GLY A 901 -3.05 13.76 35.14
C GLY A 901 -3.95 12.53 35.25
N ALA A 902 -4.22 12.08 36.48
CA ALA A 902 -5.16 10.98 36.75
C ALA A 902 -6.63 11.32 36.38
N SER A 903 -6.92 12.58 36.09
CA SER A 903 -8.21 13.10 35.65
C SER A 903 -8.30 13.37 34.13
N ASP A 904 -7.25 13.05 33.36
CA ASP A 904 -7.21 13.38 31.94
C ASP A 904 -8.03 12.38 31.11
N GLY A 905 -9.06 12.89 30.43
CA GLY A 905 -9.85 12.12 29.46
C GLY A 905 -9.07 11.80 28.18
N HIS A 906 -9.66 10.92 27.36
CA HIS A 906 -9.08 10.40 26.11
C HIS A 906 -8.61 11.52 25.17
N LEU A 907 -9.48 12.48 24.88
CA LEU A 907 -9.18 13.65 24.03
C LEU A 907 -8.06 14.54 24.58
N THR A 908 -8.00 14.75 25.89
CA THR A 908 -6.93 15.53 26.55
C THR A 908 -5.57 14.85 26.41
N ARG A 909 -5.56 13.51 26.56
CA ARG A 909 -4.38 12.66 26.35
C ARG A 909 -3.91 12.68 24.90
N ARG A 910 -4.82 12.52 23.93
CA ARG A 910 -4.55 12.66 22.48
C ARG A 910 -3.97 14.03 22.11
N LEU A 911 -4.63 15.12 22.55
CA LEU A 911 -4.21 16.49 22.26
C LEU A 911 -2.83 16.80 22.86
N ARG A 912 -2.51 16.29 24.06
CA ARG A 912 -1.17 16.41 24.65
C ARG A 912 -0.11 15.81 23.72
N THR A 913 -0.30 14.59 23.23
CA THR A 913 0.67 13.95 22.33
C THR A 913 0.85 14.76 21.05
N LEU A 914 -0.25 15.22 20.44
CA LEU A 914 -0.23 16.06 19.23
C LEU A 914 0.58 17.35 19.42
N VAL A 915 0.27 18.17 20.43
CA VAL A 915 0.93 19.48 20.61
C VAL A 915 2.38 19.35 21.08
N LEU A 916 2.74 18.26 21.79
CA LEU A 916 4.11 17.99 22.19
C LEU A 916 4.97 17.48 21.02
N GLU A 917 4.45 16.59 20.16
CA GLU A 917 5.11 16.21 18.90
C GLU A 917 5.33 17.45 18.02
N LEU A 918 4.31 18.29 17.86
CA LEU A 918 4.37 19.48 17.00
C LEU A 918 5.35 20.53 17.52
N VAL A 919 5.36 20.87 18.82
CA VAL A 919 6.30 21.85 19.39
C VAL A 919 7.75 21.36 19.37
N CYS A 920 7.98 20.05 19.50
CA CYS A 920 9.31 19.47 19.28
C CYS A 920 9.73 19.48 17.80
N SER A 921 8.79 19.29 16.86
CA SER A 921 9.06 19.38 15.42
C SER A 921 9.44 20.80 14.93
N LEU A 922 9.19 21.82 15.76
CA LEU A 922 9.50 23.22 15.52
C LEU A 922 10.88 23.65 16.04
N ASP A 923 11.71 22.70 16.47
CA ASP A 923 13.02 22.92 17.12
C ASP A 923 12.97 23.77 18.41
N ASP A 924 11.86 23.78 19.15
CA ASP A 924 11.79 24.54 20.41
C ASP A 924 12.78 23.99 21.45
N ALA A 925 13.71 24.85 21.88
CA ALA A 925 14.80 24.46 22.76
C ALA A 925 14.35 24.04 24.18
N GLN A 926 13.19 24.49 24.66
CA GLN A 926 12.66 24.07 25.97
C GLN A 926 12.01 22.69 25.85
N ALA A 927 11.23 22.47 24.80
CA ALA A 927 10.59 21.19 24.50
C ALA A 927 11.62 20.09 24.21
N LEU A 928 12.62 20.36 23.35
CA LEU A 928 13.71 19.42 23.05
C LEU A 928 14.56 19.10 24.30
N SER A 929 14.87 20.11 25.13
CA SER A 929 15.59 19.89 26.38
C SER A 929 14.80 19.02 27.36
N GLN A 930 13.48 19.22 27.46
CA GLN A 930 12.61 18.40 28.31
C GLN A 930 12.48 16.96 27.79
N ALA A 931 12.31 16.77 26.47
CA ALA A 931 12.31 15.45 25.84
C ALA A 931 13.63 14.70 26.07
N ASN A 932 14.77 15.36 25.85
CA ASN A 932 16.10 14.77 26.08
C ASN A 932 16.36 14.46 27.56
N SER A 933 15.89 15.29 28.48
CA SER A 933 15.97 15.05 29.93
C SER A 933 15.20 13.79 30.34
N LEU A 934 13.93 13.66 29.91
CA LEU A 934 13.10 12.48 30.16
C LEU A 934 13.68 11.21 29.53
N PHE A 935 14.12 11.30 28.27
CA PHE A 935 14.77 10.20 27.53
C PHE A 935 16.06 9.74 28.20
N SER A 936 16.96 10.68 28.52
CA SER A 936 18.25 10.39 29.16
C SER A 936 18.07 9.83 30.57
N SER A 937 17.05 10.27 31.31
CA SER A 937 16.70 9.68 32.61
C SER A 937 16.32 8.21 32.44
N TRP A 938 15.33 7.90 31.60
CA TRP A 938 14.88 6.53 31.35
C TRP A 938 15.96 5.61 30.74
N LEU A 939 16.77 6.13 29.82
CA LEU A 939 17.86 5.37 29.20
C LEU A 939 18.89 4.92 30.25
N ASN A 940 19.18 5.78 31.22
CA ASN A 940 20.08 5.52 32.35
C ASN A 940 19.40 4.85 33.58
N GLY A 941 18.21 4.26 33.40
CA GLY A 941 17.53 3.46 34.44
C GLY A 941 16.49 4.19 35.29
N GLY A 942 16.16 5.44 34.94
CA GLY A 942 15.02 6.17 35.48
C GLY A 942 13.66 5.60 35.00
N PRO A 943 12.54 6.17 35.49
CA PRO A 943 11.19 5.70 35.16
C PRO A 943 10.89 5.84 33.66
N LYS A 944 10.08 4.91 33.12
CA LYS A 944 9.57 4.95 31.75
C LYS A 944 8.56 6.12 31.61
N PRO A 945 8.57 6.92 30.53
CA PRO A 945 7.58 7.97 30.32
C PRO A 945 6.15 7.40 30.21
N ASP A 946 5.12 8.25 30.39
CA ASP A 946 3.73 7.84 30.17
C ASP A 946 3.54 7.35 28.72
N PRO A 947 2.85 6.21 28.48
CA PRO A 947 2.68 5.60 27.16
C PRO A 947 2.32 6.55 26.02
N ASP A 948 1.53 7.59 26.29
CA ASP A 948 1.06 8.57 25.30
C ASP A 948 2.16 9.45 24.72
N ILE A 949 3.15 9.83 25.54
CA ILE A 949 4.23 10.74 25.15
C ILE A 949 5.55 10.03 24.84
N ARG A 950 5.61 8.69 24.97
CA ARG A 950 6.85 7.93 24.69
C ARG A 950 7.38 8.11 23.28
N SER A 951 6.50 8.17 22.27
CA SER A 951 6.88 8.47 20.89
C SER A 951 7.66 9.79 20.80
N VAL A 952 7.08 10.87 21.34
CA VAL A 952 7.67 12.21 21.41
C VAL A 952 9.02 12.17 22.16
N VAL A 953 9.01 11.64 23.38
CA VAL A 953 10.19 11.60 24.26
C VAL A 953 11.33 10.79 23.64
N TYR A 954 11.05 9.62 23.02
CA TYR A 954 12.10 8.79 22.43
C TYR A 954 12.61 9.37 21.10
N ARG A 955 11.72 9.87 20.24
CA ARG A 955 12.06 10.49 18.96
C ARG A 955 12.92 11.73 19.15
N TYR A 956 12.41 12.71 19.89
CA TYR A 956 13.08 13.99 20.05
C TYR A 956 14.17 13.96 21.12
N GLY A 957 14.06 13.08 22.11
CA GLY A 957 15.10 12.87 23.11
C GLY A 957 16.39 12.30 22.52
N LEU A 958 16.31 11.34 21.60
CA LEU A 958 17.48 10.87 20.84
C LEU A 958 17.85 11.84 19.71
N GLY A 959 16.87 12.45 19.04
CA GLY A 959 17.10 13.41 17.96
C GLY A 959 17.85 14.68 18.39
N ALA A 960 17.77 15.05 19.68
CA ALA A 960 18.49 16.18 20.25
C ALA A 960 20.01 15.98 20.43
N SER A 961 20.57 14.81 20.10
CA SER A 961 22.02 14.56 20.19
C SER A 961 22.55 13.62 19.11
N ASP A 962 23.74 13.90 18.60
CA ASP A 962 24.53 13.06 17.68
C ASP A 962 25.32 11.94 18.39
N ASN A 963 25.10 11.76 19.69
CA ASN A 963 25.80 10.81 20.54
C ASN A 963 25.53 9.34 20.15
N VAL A 964 26.54 8.74 19.51
CA VAL A 964 26.56 7.34 19.06
C VAL A 964 26.38 6.35 20.22
N ASP A 965 26.87 6.65 21.43
CA ASP A 965 26.73 5.77 22.59
C ASP A 965 25.31 5.77 23.16
N GLN A 966 24.58 6.89 23.08
CA GLN A 966 23.14 6.90 23.40
C GLN A 966 22.35 6.05 22.40
N TRP A 967 22.68 6.12 21.10
CA TRP A 967 22.06 5.27 20.08
C TRP A 967 22.37 3.78 20.31
N ASN A 968 23.64 3.43 20.54
CA ASN A 968 24.07 2.06 20.81
C ASN A 968 23.43 1.51 22.10
N ASN A 969 23.33 2.32 23.15
CA ASN A 969 22.67 1.95 24.40
C ASN A 969 21.17 1.69 24.17
N LEU A 970 20.46 2.58 23.46
CA LEU A 970 19.05 2.38 23.11
C LEU A 970 18.85 1.07 22.33
N PHE A 971 19.73 0.79 21.37
CA PHE A 971 19.68 -0.42 20.54
C PHE A 971 19.92 -1.70 21.35
N GLU A 972 21.00 -1.75 22.14
CA GLU A 972 21.44 -2.96 22.85
C GLU A 972 20.72 -3.21 24.19
N THR A 973 20.34 -2.16 24.94
CA THR A 973 19.74 -2.34 26.27
C THR A 973 18.22 -2.25 26.28
N LYS A 974 17.61 -1.58 25.29
CA LYS A 974 16.15 -1.46 25.16
C LYS A 974 15.65 -2.25 23.95
N PHE A 975 15.98 -1.85 22.73
CA PHE A 975 15.36 -2.37 21.50
C PHE A 975 15.57 -3.88 21.29
N LYS A 976 16.79 -4.41 21.45
CA LYS A 976 17.06 -5.85 21.33
C LYS A 976 16.47 -6.71 22.45
N LYS A 977 15.88 -6.09 23.48
CA LYS A 977 15.27 -6.77 24.64
C LYS A 977 13.76 -6.54 24.76
N GLU A 978 13.20 -5.61 23.97
CA GLU A 978 11.78 -5.26 24.03
C GLU A 978 10.92 -6.33 23.34
N THR A 979 9.96 -6.85 24.10
CA THR A 979 9.04 -7.94 23.73
C THR A 979 7.63 -7.43 23.44
N ASN A 980 7.21 -6.28 23.98
CA ASN A 980 5.94 -5.65 23.66
C ASN A 980 6.01 -5.04 22.24
N THR A 981 5.22 -5.55 21.30
CA THR A 981 5.36 -5.21 19.87
C THR A 981 5.02 -3.75 19.55
N GLN A 982 4.09 -3.14 20.28
CA GLN A 982 3.76 -1.72 20.15
C GLN A 982 4.91 -0.84 20.64
N GLU A 983 5.49 -1.17 21.78
CA GLU A 983 6.63 -0.44 22.34
C GLU A 983 7.88 -0.60 21.45
N ARG A 984 8.11 -1.82 20.92
CA ARG A 984 9.13 -2.09 19.91
C ARG A 984 8.99 -1.18 18.68
N ALA A 985 7.77 -0.92 18.22
CA ALA A 985 7.53 0.02 17.11
C ALA A 985 7.92 1.47 17.45
N LYS A 986 7.60 1.95 18.66
CA LYS A 986 8.06 3.27 19.14
C LYS A 986 9.60 3.36 19.16
N LEU A 987 10.27 2.29 19.58
CA LEU A 987 11.74 2.21 19.59
C LEU A 987 12.35 2.17 18.17
N MET A 988 11.70 1.53 17.18
CA MET A 988 12.14 1.59 15.78
C MET A 988 12.10 3.02 15.22
N ALA A 989 11.01 3.75 15.49
CA ALA A 989 10.90 5.15 15.10
C ALA A 989 11.96 6.03 15.79
N ALA A 990 12.26 5.77 17.06
CA ALA A 990 13.27 6.49 17.82
C ALA A 990 14.70 6.25 17.32
N LEU A 991 15.08 5.00 17.00
CA LEU A 991 16.40 4.67 16.46
C LEU A 991 16.69 5.37 15.12
N ALA A 992 15.66 5.63 14.32
CA ALA A 992 15.76 6.40 13.08
C ALA A 992 15.80 7.93 13.29
N ALA A 993 15.61 8.44 14.50
CA ALA A 993 15.53 9.88 14.78
C ALA A 993 16.89 10.55 15.02
N THR A 994 17.98 9.80 15.22
CA THR A 994 19.31 10.38 15.48
C THR A 994 19.82 11.22 14.29
N PRO A 995 20.47 12.38 14.53
CA PRO A 995 21.15 13.13 13.49
C PRO A 995 22.48 12.49 13.03
N ASN A 996 22.93 11.40 13.67
CA ASN A 996 24.20 10.75 13.34
C ASN A 996 24.09 9.86 12.09
N VAL A 997 24.78 10.25 11.02
CA VAL A 997 24.77 9.58 9.71
C VAL A 997 25.31 8.14 9.77
N GLU A 998 26.28 7.85 10.62
CA GLU A 998 26.88 6.50 10.75
C GLU A 998 25.91 5.55 11.46
N SER A 999 25.23 6.02 12.51
CA SER A 999 24.14 5.28 13.16
C SER A 999 22.98 4.99 12.20
N LEU A 1000 22.61 5.93 11.32
CA LEU A 1000 21.57 5.71 10.30
C LEU A 1000 22.00 4.69 9.24
N LYS A 1001 23.24 4.73 8.75
CA LYS A 1001 23.78 3.69 7.84
C LYS A 1001 23.79 2.32 8.50
N LYS A 1002 24.31 2.23 9.72
CA LYS A 1002 24.29 1.02 10.57
C LYS A 1002 22.86 0.49 10.72
N TYR A 1003 21.86 1.35 10.86
CA TYR A 1003 20.46 0.92 10.99
C TYR A 1003 19.86 0.40 9.66
N LEU A 1004 20.24 0.97 8.51
CA LEU A 1004 19.84 0.44 7.19
C LEU A 1004 20.39 -0.97 6.94
N ASP A 1005 21.62 -1.26 7.37
CA ASP A 1005 22.19 -2.60 7.27
C ASP A 1005 21.54 -3.57 8.29
N ILE A 1006 21.30 -3.14 9.53
CA ILE A 1006 20.56 -3.92 10.53
C ILE A 1006 19.14 -4.27 10.06
N ALA A 1007 18.48 -3.41 9.27
CA ALA A 1007 17.16 -3.71 8.71
C ALA A 1007 17.14 -4.93 7.77
N LYS A 1008 18.29 -5.34 7.22
CA LYS A 1008 18.39 -6.56 6.39
C LYS A 1008 18.32 -7.86 7.21
N ASP A 1009 18.57 -7.79 8.52
CA ASP A 1009 18.58 -8.94 9.42
C ASP A 1009 17.17 -9.24 9.97
N GLU A 1010 16.53 -10.26 9.40
CA GLU A 1010 15.17 -10.70 9.78
C GLU A 1010 15.07 -11.24 11.22
N SER A 1011 16.20 -11.55 11.87
CA SER A 1011 16.22 -11.89 13.31
C SER A 1011 16.10 -10.66 14.23
N ILE A 1012 16.33 -9.46 13.69
CA ILE A 1012 16.26 -8.18 14.42
C ILE A 1012 15.04 -7.35 13.99
N ILE A 1013 14.84 -7.21 12.67
CA ILE A 1013 13.72 -6.49 12.05
C ILE A 1013 12.90 -7.49 11.22
N ARG A 1014 11.70 -7.87 11.69
CA ARG A 1014 10.78 -8.77 10.96
C ARG A 1014 10.56 -8.25 9.53
N SER A 1015 10.43 -9.14 8.54
CA SER A 1015 10.32 -8.75 7.12
C SER A 1015 9.18 -7.76 6.87
N GLN A 1016 8.04 -7.99 7.52
CA GLN A 1016 6.86 -7.10 7.56
C GLN A 1016 7.12 -5.66 8.04
N ASP A 1017 8.22 -5.38 8.75
CA ASP A 1017 8.55 -4.07 9.32
C ASP A 1017 9.72 -3.37 8.57
N TYR A 1018 10.25 -4.01 7.51
CA TYR A 1018 11.41 -3.53 6.76
C TYR A 1018 11.23 -2.12 6.16
N PHE A 1019 10.19 -1.92 5.36
CA PHE A 1019 9.88 -0.62 4.74
C PHE A 1019 9.41 0.42 5.77
N THR A 1020 8.93 -0.01 6.94
CA THR A 1020 8.62 0.88 8.07
C THR A 1020 9.90 1.50 8.63
N VAL A 1021 10.94 0.69 8.86
CA VAL A 1021 12.26 1.17 9.31
C VAL A 1021 12.93 2.07 8.26
N LEU A 1022 13.07 1.59 7.02
CA LEU A 1022 13.64 2.40 5.93
C LEU A 1022 12.86 3.72 5.75
N GLY A 1023 11.55 3.68 5.90
CA GLY A 1023 10.69 4.86 5.82
C GLY A 1023 10.82 5.83 7.00
N TYR A 1024 11.17 5.38 8.21
CA TYR A 1024 11.52 6.28 9.30
C TYR A 1024 12.86 6.97 9.03
N ILE A 1025 13.83 6.24 8.47
CA ILE A 1025 15.14 6.79 8.08
C ILE A 1025 14.98 7.80 6.93
N ALA A 1026 14.10 7.55 5.95
CA ALA A 1026 13.76 8.53 4.91
C ALA A 1026 13.11 9.80 5.49
N ASN A 1027 12.28 9.65 6.53
CA ASN A 1027 11.68 10.79 7.22
C ASN A 1027 12.71 11.62 8.00
N ASN A 1028 13.90 11.10 8.32
CA ASN A 1028 15.00 11.86 8.92
C ASN A 1028 15.71 12.76 7.87
N PRO A 1029 15.94 14.07 8.12
CA PRO A 1029 16.68 14.96 7.21
C PRO A 1029 18.12 14.53 6.89
N LYS A 1030 18.73 13.64 7.69
CA LYS A 1030 20.05 13.04 7.46
C LYS A 1030 19.98 11.65 6.81
N GLY A 1031 18.80 11.02 6.79
CA GLY A 1031 18.59 9.66 6.27
C GLY A 1031 17.93 9.59 4.90
N GLU A 1032 17.21 10.64 4.47
CA GLU A 1032 16.56 10.75 3.16
C GLU A 1032 17.46 10.34 1.98
N GLN A 1033 18.64 10.97 1.84
CA GLN A 1033 19.59 10.65 0.78
C GLN A 1033 20.14 9.22 0.91
N LEU A 1034 20.37 8.73 2.14
CA LEU A 1034 20.87 7.38 2.38
C LEU A 1034 19.88 6.33 1.88
N VAL A 1035 18.58 6.55 2.10
CA VAL A 1035 17.52 5.65 1.64
C VAL A 1035 17.31 5.74 0.13
N TRP A 1036 17.44 6.93 -0.47
CA TRP A 1036 17.34 7.07 -1.93
C TRP A 1036 18.49 6.38 -2.67
N ASP A 1037 19.73 6.58 -2.22
CA ASP A 1037 20.88 5.87 -2.77
C ASP A 1037 20.73 4.35 -2.57
N PHE A 1038 20.41 3.91 -1.35
CA PHE A 1038 20.15 2.51 -1.06
C PHE A 1038 19.05 1.89 -1.94
N TYR A 1039 17.93 2.59 -2.14
CA TYR A 1039 16.79 2.09 -2.94
C TYR A 1039 17.15 1.92 -4.42
N ARG A 1040 18.01 2.80 -4.96
CA ARG A 1040 18.56 2.67 -6.33
C ARG A 1040 19.60 1.55 -6.40
N ASP A 1041 20.65 1.66 -5.58
CA ASP A 1041 21.84 0.79 -5.61
C ASP A 1041 21.51 -0.67 -5.25
N GLN A 1042 20.37 -0.93 -4.60
CA GLN A 1042 19.92 -2.26 -4.19
C GLN A 1042 18.54 -2.62 -4.78
N TYR A 1043 18.09 -1.96 -5.86
CA TYR A 1043 16.76 -2.20 -6.43
C TYR A 1043 16.53 -3.67 -6.80
N ASP A 1044 17.51 -4.34 -7.41
CA ASP A 1044 17.42 -5.76 -7.77
C ASP A 1044 17.32 -6.70 -6.56
N TYR A 1045 17.94 -6.34 -5.42
CA TYR A 1045 17.78 -7.05 -4.15
C TYR A 1045 16.37 -6.89 -3.59
N LEU A 1046 15.83 -5.67 -3.61
CA LEU A 1046 14.47 -5.38 -3.17
C LEU A 1046 13.43 -6.10 -4.06
N LEU A 1047 13.62 -6.02 -5.37
CA LEU A 1047 12.80 -6.70 -6.37
C LEU A 1047 12.81 -8.23 -6.17
N LYS A 1048 13.97 -8.83 -5.89
CA LYS A 1048 14.09 -10.27 -5.59
C LYS A 1048 13.46 -10.67 -4.25
N ARG A 1049 13.45 -9.80 -3.24
CA ARG A 1049 12.90 -10.08 -1.90
C ARG A 1049 11.38 -9.88 -1.81
N PHE A 1050 10.83 -8.90 -2.55
CA PHE A 1050 9.41 -8.50 -2.39
C PHE A 1050 8.55 -8.70 -3.65
N THR A 1051 9.14 -8.76 -4.85
CA THR A 1051 8.43 -8.81 -6.16
C THR A 1051 7.62 -7.53 -6.50
N LEU A 1052 7.15 -7.41 -7.75
CA LEU A 1052 6.34 -6.26 -8.20
C LEU A 1052 4.88 -6.27 -7.72
N ASN A 1053 4.41 -7.37 -7.12
CA ASN A 1053 3.07 -7.50 -6.53
C ASN A 1053 3.08 -7.29 -4.99
N ASP A 1054 4.14 -6.70 -4.43
CA ASP A 1054 4.13 -6.22 -3.05
C ASP A 1054 3.69 -4.76 -3.00
N ARG A 1055 2.49 -4.54 -2.42
CA ARG A 1055 1.85 -3.24 -2.23
C ARG A 1055 2.72 -2.26 -1.43
N THR A 1056 3.53 -2.74 -0.49
CA THR A 1056 4.38 -1.93 0.38
C THR A 1056 5.61 -1.45 -0.39
N PHE A 1057 6.33 -2.34 -1.08
CA PHE A 1057 7.46 -2.01 -1.94
C PHE A 1057 7.04 -1.07 -3.09
N GLY A 1058 5.91 -1.35 -3.74
CA GLY A 1058 5.36 -0.53 -4.80
C GLY A 1058 5.02 0.90 -4.34
N ARG A 1059 4.43 1.06 -3.15
CA ARG A 1059 4.11 2.38 -2.56
C ARG A 1059 5.28 3.08 -1.89
N PHE A 1060 6.35 2.35 -1.53
CA PHE A 1060 7.49 2.90 -0.78
C PHE A 1060 8.15 4.09 -1.49
N ILE A 1061 8.16 4.11 -2.82
CA ILE A 1061 8.75 5.18 -3.63
C ILE A 1061 8.21 6.58 -3.28
N VAL A 1062 6.91 6.73 -3.01
CA VAL A 1062 6.28 8.01 -2.62
C VAL A 1062 6.86 8.53 -1.30
N ARG A 1063 7.21 7.62 -0.38
CA ARG A 1063 7.83 7.96 0.91
C ARG A 1063 9.31 8.31 0.78
N VAL A 1064 10.05 7.63 -0.10
CA VAL A 1064 11.47 7.94 -0.38
C VAL A 1064 11.60 9.32 -1.03
N THR A 1065 10.76 9.64 -2.01
CA THR A 1065 10.82 10.90 -2.77
C THR A 1065 9.99 12.02 -2.13
N GLY A 1066 9.35 11.78 -0.98
CA GLY A 1066 8.28 12.62 -0.41
C GLY A 1066 8.69 14.05 -0.04
N LYS A 1067 10.00 14.33 0.04
CA LYS A 1067 10.56 15.66 0.31
C LYS A 1067 11.26 16.31 -0.90
N PHE A 1068 11.50 15.55 -1.99
CA PHE A 1068 12.21 16.05 -3.15
C PHE A 1068 11.49 17.26 -3.76
N ASP A 1069 12.23 18.35 -3.98
CA ASP A 1069 11.71 19.70 -4.21
C ASP A 1069 12.53 20.49 -5.26
N THR A 1070 13.40 19.81 -6.01
CA THR A 1070 14.28 20.41 -7.03
C THR A 1070 14.29 19.64 -8.35
N GLU A 1071 14.49 20.35 -9.45
CA GLU A 1071 14.57 19.80 -10.82
C GLU A 1071 15.62 18.67 -10.96
N THR A 1072 16.74 18.76 -10.24
CA THR A 1072 17.75 17.69 -10.20
C THR A 1072 17.15 16.39 -9.70
N ARG A 1073 16.39 16.42 -8.59
CA ARG A 1073 15.72 15.24 -8.02
C ARG A 1073 14.63 14.69 -8.93
N LEU A 1074 13.86 15.58 -9.55
CA LEU A 1074 12.86 15.18 -10.54
C LEU A 1074 13.51 14.47 -11.74
N THR A 1075 14.67 14.94 -12.18
CA THR A 1075 15.45 14.33 -13.27
C THR A 1075 16.06 12.99 -12.85
N GLU A 1076 16.64 12.89 -11.64
CA GLU A 1076 17.09 11.61 -11.06
C GLU A 1076 15.96 10.57 -11.02
N LEU A 1077 14.76 10.97 -10.54
CA LEU A 1077 13.61 10.10 -10.38
C LEU A 1077 13.05 9.61 -11.73
N LYS A 1078 12.92 10.51 -12.71
CA LYS A 1078 12.53 10.16 -14.09
C LYS A 1078 13.52 9.19 -14.72
N SER A 1079 14.83 9.46 -14.58
CA SER A 1079 15.90 8.61 -15.10
C SER A 1079 15.87 7.19 -14.51
N PHE A 1080 15.58 7.07 -13.20
CA PHE A 1080 15.44 5.79 -12.52
C PHE A 1080 14.20 5.01 -13.00
N PHE A 1081 13.06 5.67 -13.22
CA PHE A 1081 11.87 5.01 -13.79
C PHE A 1081 12.05 4.59 -15.26
N GLU A 1082 12.85 5.32 -16.04
CA GLU A 1082 13.22 4.90 -17.41
C GLU A 1082 14.14 3.67 -17.42
N GLN A 1083 14.96 3.46 -16.38
CA GLN A 1083 15.82 2.28 -16.24
C GLN A 1083 15.04 1.02 -15.82
N HIS A 1084 14.04 1.18 -14.95
CA HIS A 1084 13.19 0.09 -14.46
C HIS A 1084 11.72 0.32 -14.86
N PRO A 1085 11.33 0.22 -16.14
CA PRO A 1085 10.03 0.70 -16.63
C PRO A 1085 8.82 -0.09 -16.10
N ASP A 1086 8.98 -1.35 -15.71
CA ASP A 1086 7.93 -2.11 -15.02
C ASP A 1086 7.89 -1.73 -13.52
N ALA A 1087 6.69 -1.76 -12.95
CA ALA A 1087 6.37 -1.32 -11.59
C ALA A 1087 5.34 -2.20 -10.87
N GLY A 1088 4.61 -3.09 -11.58
CA GLY A 1088 3.47 -3.83 -11.04
C GLY A 1088 2.51 -2.95 -10.22
N ALA A 1089 2.26 -3.35 -8.97
CA ALA A 1089 1.39 -2.65 -8.00
C ALA A 1089 1.93 -1.28 -7.53
N GLY A 1090 3.12 -0.87 -7.98
CA GLY A 1090 3.69 0.48 -7.76
C GLY A 1090 3.37 1.49 -8.88
N THR A 1091 2.57 1.14 -9.89
CA THR A 1091 2.38 1.95 -11.10
C THR A 1091 1.77 3.33 -10.82
N ALA A 1092 0.71 3.41 -10.01
CA ALA A 1092 0.10 4.66 -9.55
C ALA A 1092 1.03 5.43 -8.60
N ALA A 1093 1.68 4.72 -7.67
CA ALA A 1093 2.62 5.30 -6.71
C ALA A 1093 3.79 6.04 -7.39
N ARG A 1094 4.29 5.53 -8.53
CA ARG A 1094 5.31 6.25 -9.33
C ARG A 1094 4.78 7.53 -9.99
N LYS A 1095 3.50 7.59 -10.39
CA LYS A 1095 2.87 8.82 -10.92
C LYS A 1095 2.72 9.87 -9.82
N GLN A 1096 2.18 9.47 -8.67
CA GLN A 1096 2.06 10.29 -7.45
C GLN A 1096 3.44 10.81 -7.00
N ALA A 1097 4.48 9.99 -7.07
CA ALA A 1097 5.85 10.41 -6.75
C ALA A 1097 6.37 11.52 -7.68
N LEU A 1098 6.09 11.47 -8.99
CA LEU A 1098 6.45 12.54 -9.93
C LEU A 1098 5.63 13.81 -9.69
N GLU A 1099 4.30 13.68 -9.65
CA GLU A 1099 3.36 14.80 -9.49
C GLU A 1099 3.60 15.54 -8.17
N GLY A 1100 3.83 14.81 -7.07
CA GLY A 1100 4.18 15.40 -5.78
C GLY A 1100 5.50 16.17 -5.77
N VAL A 1101 6.52 15.74 -6.53
CA VAL A 1101 7.80 16.48 -6.67
C VAL A 1101 7.61 17.74 -7.51
N GLU A 1102 6.91 17.64 -8.64
CA GLU A 1102 6.59 18.78 -9.50
C GLU A 1102 5.77 19.84 -8.75
N ASN A 1103 4.79 19.41 -7.96
CA ASN A 1103 3.98 20.27 -7.09
C ASN A 1103 4.84 20.96 -6.00
N ARG A 1104 5.84 20.28 -5.41
CA ARG A 1104 6.77 20.88 -4.43
C ARG A 1104 7.70 21.93 -5.05
N ILE A 1105 8.32 21.63 -6.20
CA ILE A 1105 9.16 22.57 -6.96
C ILE A 1105 8.38 23.86 -7.27
N LYS A 1106 7.18 23.70 -7.84
CA LYS A 1106 6.29 24.80 -8.18
C LYS A 1106 5.85 25.60 -6.95
N TRP A 1107 5.57 24.94 -5.84
CA TRP A 1107 5.16 25.61 -4.62
C TRP A 1107 6.25 26.55 -4.10
N LEU A 1108 7.51 26.08 -4.06
CA LEU A 1108 8.66 26.88 -3.67
C LEU A 1108 8.88 28.08 -4.60
N ALA A 1109 8.72 27.89 -5.91
CA ALA A 1109 8.86 28.97 -6.88
C ALA A 1109 7.79 30.06 -6.73
N THR A 1110 6.58 29.71 -6.27
CA THR A 1110 5.42 30.62 -6.28
C THR A 1110 5.09 31.23 -4.91
N HIS A 1111 5.08 30.43 -3.85
CA HIS A 1111 4.50 30.83 -2.55
C HIS A 1111 5.53 31.19 -1.49
N LYS A 1112 6.73 30.59 -1.54
CA LYS A 1112 7.77 30.72 -0.51
C LYS A 1112 7.96 32.17 -0.03
N LYS A 1113 8.21 33.10 -0.95
CA LYS A 1113 8.45 34.50 -0.61
C LYS A 1113 7.23 35.15 0.07
N ALA A 1114 6.01 34.91 -0.42
CA ALA A 1114 4.82 35.50 0.17
C ALA A 1114 4.54 34.98 1.59
N VAL A 1115 4.90 33.72 1.87
CA VAL A 1115 4.86 33.13 3.22
C VAL A 1115 5.94 33.74 4.11
N GLU A 1116 7.18 33.84 3.63
CA GLU A 1116 8.30 34.46 4.37
C GLU A 1116 8.06 35.95 4.66
N ASP A 1117 7.53 36.72 3.69
CA ASP A 1117 7.17 38.14 3.85
C ASP A 1117 6.03 38.34 4.86
N TRP A 1118 5.03 37.45 4.92
CA TRP A 1118 3.95 37.51 5.93
C TRP A 1118 4.47 37.14 7.32
N LEU A 1119 5.27 36.06 7.43
CA LEU A 1119 5.85 35.63 8.70
C LEU A 1119 6.77 36.70 9.29
N GLY A 1120 7.58 37.37 8.45
CA GLY A 1120 8.42 38.49 8.88
C GLY A 1120 7.67 39.71 9.44
N GLN A 1121 6.33 39.74 9.35
CA GLN A 1121 5.46 40.77 9.92
C GLN A 1121 4.63 40.28 11.13
N ASN A 1122 4.62 38.96 11.42
CA ASN A 1122 3.70 38.33 12.39
C ASN A 1122 4.36 37.33 13.37
N ALA A 1123 5.67 37.05 13.25
CA ALA A 1123 6.42 36.04 14.00
C ALA A 1123 7.29 36.58 15.16
#